data_AF-A0A957CZN2-F1
#
_entry.id   AF-A0A957CZN2-F1
#
_cell.length_a   1.000
_cell.length_b   1.000
_cell.length_c   1.000
_cell.angle_alpha   90.00
_cell.angle_beta   90.00
_cell.angle_gamma   90.00
#
_symmetry.space_group_name_H-M   'P 1'
#
loop_
_entity.id
_entity.type
_entity.pdbx_description
1 polymer ?
#
loop_
_entity_poly.entity_id
_entity_poly.type
_entity_poly.pdbx_seq_one_letter_code
_entity_poly.pdbx_strand_id
1 'polypeptide(L)'
;MQTINAEENRTVTEIGGEETAVSPPQHRNRWEPITTAILLLILLLAAYFRFSGLNWDVSYHLHPDERFLTIVGSALRGAPDPITYLKTSESPLNPYNVGQTFFVYGNFPMTIIRYVAEWATDLCTTMTGTDGALPGWCVANYTGYDGIHLVGRFLSGLLDMASVLFVFLIGRRLYDRRVGLLAALFHAIAVMPIQQSHFFTMDNWAAGLTTMTIYAAVRAAGFGDPERKWRVGWWVLFGVGLGTAVASRINVAPVAGIAPLAAIIWLAQRGHTWNTIKQGISSLIRGGVSSAGLDIQQAMLGVTIAALVSIAAFRIAQPYAFADPELIRTTTIAETGEEPGFFATTIGSVFGFNPQWRSNMEEIQHQQGPDFAAPFALQWTDRAPILFPLTNMVLYGMGFSAGIAAWLGFLWALWRIVRGKPDWVKHAIPIAWAGFYFVFMGTRWVKSIRYFLPIYPMLFLLGSWVLFMVWDKAKAAERGRPFKRAAAALLIVIAIVPSLLWANSFITTYTTPFTRIRASEWIFDNIPSGATLFYEADGQEKQLQLPLKQFDFVGSSSPFRMGFEMPEDGTVTAVSLNYLSIPTETAVDGSRSEQFKVSLDTNGSFVESEQTAALTQERQRVTVDLPDTPLTAGSFHNISVELLSDGPVRAGTSLLMTEAWDDLLPVGLNGRNAFGSYYTEVFNSQRPVTDTDSMQKRQEMVEWIEEADYILLTSQRAMWSQPRLPISFPMMMVYYQSLFDGSLGFEKVAEFQADFHVGPLTISDITGQLGWGERPFAGYPPPGDLAAEEAFSIYDHPPVWIFKKTAAYSRENTVEILGSVDLSPDKVLFMTPGEATDAPNGLMLTAEAQAVQQANGTFSQIFSVDGALSTNSTLAAVVWWITAVLLGWLAFPLAAMIFRGLPDKGYALARILSLLLISYFGWLMASLNWLPNTRGTYLIGVLLVGLVSLLVLVRRRAEIIGFVRQNLTYIGFVELLAVVLYLVFIAIRIRNPDLWDVIWGGEKPMDLSYFTAVLKSTTFPPYDPWFAGGYLNYYYYGFVYVGVLTKLLGIVPALSYNLSVALLFSFTGMGAFAAAYNLAYWGVGNRDQGSGIRTPNPQSPIPNPQSLIAGTIAATLAVLLGNLAQLGVMLDAWYRTGTEVLHTGIGGLDAFVRTLDGGIRILSGQPAAIYAGDWFWTATRIMNFSPGEAGPITEFPFFTFLYGDLHAHMISLPLTMLALGWAVSLVLQAAAPKNPVSQRNRVFARAAWWETAVQWL
;
A
#
# COMPACT_ATOMS: atom_id res chain seq x y z
N MET A 1 21.65 -21.55 75.87
CA MET A 1 20.46 -20.75 76.26
C MET A 1 19.47 -20.89 75.11
N GLN A 2 18.52 -21.83 75.23
CA GLN A 2 17.08 -21.58 75.54
C GLN A 2 16.35 -20.97 74.33
N THR A 3 15.22 -21.47 73.80
CA THR A 3 14.35 -22.67 73.97
C THR A 3 13.25 -22.59 72.88
N ILE A 4 12.64 -23.64 72.30
CA ILE A 4 12.76 -25.11 72.39
C ILE A 4 12.16 -25.76 71.10
N ASN A 5 12.55 -27.01 70.76
CA ASN A 5 11.92 -28.16 70.04
C ASN A 5 10.71 -27.96 69.06
N ALA A 6 10.35 -28.87 68.13
CA ALA A 6 10.84 -30.20 67.66
C ALA A 6 10.33 -30.39 66.19
N GLU A 7 10.92 -31.19 65.30
CA GLU A 7 10.64 -32.64 65.04
C GLU A 7 9.14 -32.95 64.81
N GLU A 8 8.70 -33.81 63.88
CA GLU A 8 9.34 -35.04 63.40
C GLU A 8 8.83 -35.49 61.99
N ASN A 9 9.57 -36.40 61.35
CA ASN A 9 9.18 -37.16 60.16
C ASN A 9 8.74 -38.57 60.61
N ARG A 10 7.59 -39.13 60.16
CA ARG A 10 7.43 -40.54 59.64
C ARG A 10 6.00 -41.16 59.64
N THR A 11 5.51 -41.48 58.43
CA THR A 11 4.99 -42.79 57.92
C THR A 11 3.79 -43.56 58.53
N VAL A 12 3.10 -44.28 57.61
CA VAL A 12 2.40 -45.60 57.67
C VAL A 12 0.84 -45.65 57.64
N THR A 13 0.33 -46.48 56.69
CA THR A 13 -0.99 -47.17 56.54
C THR A 13 -2.36 -46.45 56.56
N GLU A 14 -3.00 -46.45 55.38
CA GLU A 14 -4.13 -47.32 54.96
C GLU A 14 -5.48 -47.40 55.73
N ILE A 15 -6.55 -47.63 54.94
CA ILE A 15 -7.94 -48.07 55.26
C ILE A 15 -8.99 -46.98 55.62
N GLY A 16 -9.85 -46.69 54.62
CA GLY A 16 -11.32 -46.81 54.70
C GLY A 16 -12.17 -45.85 55.55
N GLY A 17 -12.99 -45.04 54.90
CA GLY A 17 -14.13 -44.33 55.52
C GLY A 17 -14.82 -43.36 54.55
N GLU A 18 -16.12 -43.55 54.30
CA GLU A 18 -16.93 -42.61 53.52
C GLU A 18 -17.26 -41.37 54.34
N GLU A 19 -16.99 -40.16 53.82
CA GLU A 19 -17.63 -38.93 54.30
C GLU A 19 -18.19 -38.11 53.14
N THR A 20 -19.44 -37.69 53.30
CA THR A 20 -20.23 -37.05 52.24
C THR A 20 -19.80 -35.59 52.05
N ALA A 21 -19.28 -35.28 50.86
CA ALA A 21 -18.86 -33.93 50.51
C ALA A 21 -20.07 -32.98 50.34
N VAL A 22 -20.41 -32.25 51.41
CA VAL A 22 -21.33 -31.11 51.35
C VAL A 22 -20.74 -30.05 50.42
N SER A 23 -21.43 -29.78 49.31
CA SER A 23 -21.00 -28.77 48.34
C SER A 23 -21.32 -27.36 48.85
N PRO A 24 -20.36 -26.40 48.77
CA PRO A 24 -20.61 -25.03 49.20
C PRO A 24 -21.58 -24.32 48.25
N PRO A 25 -22.44 -23.40 48.75
CA PRO A 25 -23.49 -22.79 47.96
C PRO A 25 -22.92 -21.89 46.85
N GLN A 26 -23.38 -22.10 45.61
CA GLN A 26 -23.05 -21.22 44.49
C GLN A 26 -23.70 -19.83 44.69
N HIS A 27 -22.90 -18.86 45.12
CA HIS A 27 -23.30 -17.45 45.09
C HIS A 27 -23.53 -16.99 43.63
N ARG A 28 -24.80 -17.02 43.18
CA ARG A 28 -25.22 -16.40 41.92
C ARG A 28 -24.78 -14.93 41.91
N ASN A 29 -23.93 -14.57 40.95
CA ASN A 29 -23.33 -13.25 40.89
C ASN A 29 -24.38 -12.23 40.40
N ARG A 30 -24.97 -11.46 41.33
CA ARG A 30 -26.11 -10.53 41.14
C ARG A 30 -26.05 -9.57 39.95
N TRP A 31 -24.88 -9.40 39.33
CA TRP A 31 -24.65 -8.52 38.20
C TRP A 31 -24.68 -9.22 36.83
N GLU A 32 -24.69 -10.55 36.77
CA GLU A 32 -24.71 -11.27 35.50
C GLU A 32 -25.99 -11.02 34.69
N PRO A 33 -27.21 -11.07 35.27
CA PRO A 33 -28.43 -10.74 34.52
C PRO A 33 -28.41 -9.33 33.92
N ILE A 34 -27.91 -8.34 34.68
CA ILE A 34 -27.77 -6.95 34.22
C ILE A 34 -26.75 -6.85 33.08
N THR A 35 -25.62 -7.58 33.18
CA THR A 35 -24.59 -7.58 32.13
C THR A 35 -25.14 -8.18 30.84
N THR A 36 -25.89 -9.29 30.93
CA THR A 36 -26.55 -9.91 29.79
C THR A 36 -27.61 -9.00 29.19
N ALA A 37 -28.44 -8.34 30.00
CA ALA A 37 -29.46 -7.41 29.52
C ALA A 37 -28.84 -6.23 28.74
N ILE A 38 -27.77 -5.61 29.26
CA ILE A 38 -27.08 -4.52 28.54
C ILE A 38 -26.44 -5.03 27.25
N LEU A 39 -25.83 -6.23 27.26
CA LEU A 39 -25.29 -6.82 26.04
C LEU A 39 -26.38 -7.08 24.99
N LEU A 40 -27.55 -7.60 25.39
CA LEU A 40 -28.68 -7.81 24.50
C LEU A 40 -29.18 -6.48 23.91
N LEU A 41 -29.25 -5.41 24.70
CA LEU A 41 -29.58 -4.06 24.20
C LEU A 41 -28.54 -3.54 23.19
N ILE A 42 -27.24 -3.77 23.43
CA ILE A 42 -26.18 -3.42 22.47
C ILE A 42 -26.31 -4.24 21.18
N LEU A 43 -26.64 -5.53 21.27
CA LEU A 43 -26.84 -6.39 20.11
C LEU A 43 -28.11 -5.98 19.32
N LEU A 44 -29.19 -5.60 19.99
CA LEU A 44 -30.39 -5.05 19.34
C LEU A 44 -30.11 -3.70 18.64
N LEU A 45 -29.34 -2.82 19.27
CA LEU A 45 -28.88 -1.57 18.65
C LEU A 45 -27.97 -1.82 17.44
N ALA A 46 -27.06 -2.79 17.56
CA ALA A 46 -26.20 -3.20 16.46
C ALA A 46 -26.99 -3.79 15.29
N ALA A 47 -28.01 -4.60 15.57
CA ALA A 47 -28.92 -5.17 14.57
C ALA A 47 -29.73 -4.08 13.85
N TYR A 48 -30.28 -3.11 14.60
CA TYR A 48 -30.98 -1.96 14.02
C TYR A 48 -30.10 -1.23 12.99
N PHE A 49 -28.85 -0.93 13.33
CA PHE A 49 -27.93 -0.26 12.41
C PHE A 49 -27.42 -1.13 11.25
N ARG A 50 -27.62 -2.45 11.24
CA ARG A 50 -27.06 -3.36 10.21
C ARG A 50 -28.10 -3.95 9.26
N PHE A 51 -29.37 -3.86 9.62
CA PHE A 51 -30.47 -4.46 8.87
C PHE A 51 -31.56 -3.44 8.46
N SER A 52 -31.39 -2.16 8.78
CA SER A 52 -32.28 -1.09 8.30
C SER A 52 -31.87 -0.67 6.89
N GLY A 53 -32.78 -0.81 5.92
CA GLY A 53 -32.49 -0.39 4.54
C GLY A 53 -31.62 -1.38 3.74
N LEU A 54 -31.75 -2.70 3.96
CA LEU A 54 -30.95 -3.70 3.22
C LEU A 54 -31.11 -3.67 1.69
N ASN A 55 -32.18 -3.07 1.15
CA ASN A 55 -32.40 -2.85 -0.29
C ASN A 55 -32.39 -1.34 -0.64
N TRP A 56 -31.41 -0.60 -0.11
CA TRP A 56 -31.29 0.85 -0.26
C TRP A 56 -31.08 1.33 -1.72
N ASP A 57 -30.49 0.49 -2.56
CA ASP A 57 -30.28 0.73 -4.00
C ASP A 57 -31.38 0.17 -4.89
N VAL A 58 -32.47 -0.37 -4.33
CA VAL A 58 -33.67 -0.84 -5.05
C VAL A 58 -33.32 -1.80 -6.20
N SER A 59 -32.38 -2.71 -5.98
CA SER A 59 -31.86 -3.66 -6.98
C SER A 59 -31.27 -3.02 -8.25
N TYR A 60 -30.72 -1.81 -8.19
CA TYR A 60 -29.96 -1.20 -9.31
C TYR A 60 -28.48 -1.58 -9.33
N HIS A 61 -27.95 -2.24 -8.28
CA HIS A 61 -26.58 -2.78 -8.21
C HIS A 61 -25.50 -1.71 -8.47
N LEU A 62 -25.66 -0.53 -7.88
CA LEU A 62 -24.83 0.64 -8.20
C LEU A 62 -23.47 0.63 -7.48
N HIS A 63 -23.26 -0.26 -6.51
CA HIS A 63 -21.95 -0.52 -5.90
C HIS A 63 -21.11 -1.46 -6.81
N PRO A 64 -19.89 -1.07 -7.24
CA PRO A 64 -19.13 -1.81 -8.25
C PRO A 64 -18.71 -3.24 -7.84
N ASP A 65 -18.07 -3.42 -6.66
CA ASP A 65 -17.62 -4.75 -6.22
C ASP A 65 -18.80 -5.72 -5.96
N GLU A 66 -19.88 -5.22 -5.35
CA GLU A 66 -21.11 -5.98 -5.12
C GLU A 66 -21.79 -6.37 -6.43
N ARG A 67 -21.85 -5.47 -7.43
CA ARG A 67 -22.35 -5.78 -8.78
C ARG A 67 -21.59 -6.97 -9.36
N PHE A 68 -20.26 -6.96 -9.29
CA PHE A 68 -19.43 -8.10 -9.73
C PHE A 68 -19.75 -9.38 -8.95
N LEU A 69 -19.76 -9.33 -7.61
CA LEU A 69 -20.04 -10.50 -6.78
C LEU A 69 -21.47 -11.07 -6.99
N THR A 70 -22.42 -10.22 -7.37
CA THR A 70 -23.80 -10.59 -7.70
C THR A 70 -23.89 -11.28 -9.07
N ILE A 71 -23.15 -10.78 -10.07
CA ILE A 71 -22.99 -11.47 -11.37
C ILE A 71 -22.40 -12.88 -11.14
N VAL A 72 -21.31 -12.99 -10.38
CA VAL A 72 -20.68 -14.30 -10.11
C VAL A 72 -21.62 -15.21 -9.31
N GLY A 73 -22.17 -14.73 -8.20
CA GLY A 73 -22.96 -15.55 -7.28
C GLY A 73 -24.27 -16.07 -7.88
N SER A 74 -24.92 -15.30 -8.75
CA SER A 74 -26.12 -15.74 -9.47
C SER A 74 -25.83 -16.81 -10.53
N ALA A 75 -24.60 -16.85 -11.06
CA ALA A 75 -24.14 -17.88 -11.99
C ALA A 75 -23.70 -19.20 -11.32
N LEU A 76 -23.17 -19.14 -10.09
CA LEU A 76 -22.82 -20.32 -9.28
C LEU A 76 -24.04 -21.21 -9.00
N ARG A 77 -23.82 -22.50 -8.72
CA ARG A 77 -24.86 -23.45 -8.30
C ARG A 77 -24.34 -24.37 -7.21
N GLY A 78 -25.17 -24.79 -6.25
CA GLY A 78 -24.77 -25.72 -5.20
C GLY A 78 -24.14 -27.01 -5.76
N ALA A 79 -23.02 -27.44 -5.17
CA ALA A 79 -22.40 -28.72 -5.53
C ALA A 79 -23.29 -29.89 -5.07
N PRO A 80 -23.45 -30.95 -5.90
CA PRO A 80 -24.34 -32.08 -5.61
C PRO A 80 -23.86 -32.96 -4.45
N ASP A 81 -22.56 -32.96 -4.17
CA ASP A 81 -21.93 -33.74 -3.11
C ASP A 81 -20.59 -33.12 -2.66
N PRO A 82 -20.07 -33.50 -1.47
CA PRO A 82 -18.83 -32.94 -0.92
C PRO A 82 -17.55 -33.26 -1.69
N ILE A 83 -17.52 -34.31 -2.53
CA ILE A 83 -16.35 -34.64 -3.37
C ILE A 83 -16.33 -33.70 -4.58
N THR A 84 -17.48 -33.51 -5.24
CA THR A 84 -17.64 -32.55 -6.34
C THR A 84 -17.40 -31.10 -5.88
N TYR A 85 -17.66 -30.76 -4.61
CA TYR A 85 -17.25 -29.48 -4.02
C TYR A 85 -15.71 -29.29 -4.01
N LEU A 86 -14.93 -30.34 -3.72
CA LEU A 86 -13.47 -30.27 -3.60
C LEU A 86 -12.72 -30.41 -4.94
N LYS A 87 -13.39 -30.86 -6.01
CA LYS A 87 -12.82 -30.95 -7.37
C LYS A 87 -12.83 -29.60 -8.09
N THR A 88 -11.68 -28.94 -8.15
CA THR A 88 -11.50 -27.64 -8.82
C THR A 88 -11.94 -27.64 -10.28
N SER A 89 -11.68 -28.72 -11.03
CA SER A 89 -12.02 -28.86 -12.46
C SER A 89 -13.51 -29.04 -12.76
N GLU A 90 -14.30 -29.52 -11.78
CA GLU A 90 -15.71 -29.90 -12.00
C GLU A 90 -16.72 -29.03 -11.21
N SER A 91 -16.30 -28.41 -10.09
CA SER A 91 -17.25 -27.84 -9.14
C SER A 91 -18.08 -26.67 -9.71
N PRO A 92 -19.42 -26.68 -9.62
CA PRO A 92 -20.28 -25.57 -10.06
C PRO A 92 -20.26 -24.37 -9.08
N LEU A 93 -19.60 -24.53 -7.93
CA LEU A 93 -19.30 -23.46 -6.98
C LEU A 93 -17.96 -22.75 -7.29
N ASN A 94 -17.16 -23.25 -8.25
CA ASN A 94 -15.94 -22.60 -8.69
C ASN A 94 -16.24 -21.51 -9.73
N PRO A 95 -15.91 -20.22 -9.50
CA PRO A 95 -16.10 -19.15 -10.48
C PRO A 95 -15.50 -19.44 -11.85
N TYR A 96 -14.35 -20.13 -11.92
CA TYR A 96 -13.70 -20.51 -13.17
C TYR A 96 -14.56 -21.45 -14.05
N ASN A 97 -15.46 -22.22 -13.43
CA ASN A 97 -16.33 -23.18 -14.13
C ASN A 97 -17.67 -22.55 -14.58
N VAL A 98 -17.93 -21.28 -14.25
CA VAL A 98 -19.12 -20.52 -14.66
C VAL A 98 -18.76 -19.29 -15.52
N GLY A 99 -17.64 -19.37 -16.24
CA GLY A 99 -17.24 -18.37 -17.24
C GLY A 99 -16.47 -17.16 -16.70
N GLN A 100 -16.07 -17.15 -15.43
CA GLN A 100 -15.23 -16.08 -14.87
C GLN A 100 -13.76 -16.41 -15.04
N THR A 101 -13.00 -15.56 -15.73
CA THR A 101 -11.54 -15.76 -15.93
C THR A 101 -10.68 -15.15 -14.82
N PHE A 102 -11.20 -14.14 -14.11
CA PHE A 102 -10.52 -13.46 -13.02
C PHE A 102 -11.37 -13.51 -11.74
N PHE A 103 -10.87 -14.14 -10.68
CA PHE A 103 -11.56 -14.15 -9.38
C PHE A 103 -10.59 -14.19 -8.19
N VAL A 104 -10.56 -13.09 -7.42
CA VAL A 104 -9.62 -12.87 -6.30
C VAL A 104 -10.29 -12.69 -4.95
N TYR A 105 -11.60 -12.85 -4.88
CA TYR A 105 -12.40 -12.78 -3.65
C TYR A 105 -12.41 -14.14 -2.92
N GLY A 106 -12.89 -14.15 -1.68
CA GLY A 106 -13.01 -15.37 -0.89
C GLY A 106 -14.11 -16.29 -1.40
N ASN A 107 -13.78 -17.56 -1.62
CA ASN A 107 -14.75 -18.58 -2.03
C ASN A 107 -15.64 -19.04 -0.85
N PHE A 108 -15.14 -18.93 0.38
CA PHE A 108 -15.87 -19.38 1.55
C PHE A 108 -17.19 -18.62 1.77
N PRO A 109 -17.21 -17.27 1.80
CA PRO A 109 -18.47 -16.53 1.87
C PRO A 109 -19.39 -16.80 0.68
N MET A 110 -18.86 -16.85 -0.56
CA MET A 110 -19.64 -17.14 -1.76
C MET A 110 -20.37 -18.49 -1.66
N THR A 111 -19.68 -19.52 -1.18
CA THR A 111 -20.24 -20.86 -0.98
C THR A 111 -21.40 -20.84 0.02
N ILE A 112 -21.22 -20.18 1.17
CA ILE A 112 -22.27 -20.10 2.20
C ILE A 112 -23.45 -19.26 1.70
N ILE A 113 -23.20 -18.12 1.06
CA ILE A 113 -24.24 -17.24 0.50
C ILE A 113 -25.06 -17.99 -0.55
N ARG A 114 -24.43 -18.76 -1.45
CA ARG A 114 -25.12 -19.55 -2.46
C ARG A 114 -26.04 -20.61 -1.84
N TYR A 115 -25.55 -21.40 -0.87
CA TYR A 115 -26.38 -22.42 -0.21
C TYR A 115 -27.51 -21.81 0.64
N VAL A 116 -27.29 -20.66 1.29
CA VAL A 116 -28.35 -19.96 2.03
C VAL A 116 -29.38 -19.35 1.08
N ALA A 117 -28.98 -18.86 -0.09
CA ALA A 117 -29.90 -18.36 -1.12
C ALA A 117 -30.76 -19.46 -1.75
N GLU A 118 -30.19 -20.66 -1.98
CA GLU A 118 -30.94 -21.84 -2.40
C GLU A 118 -31.97 -22.24 -1.32
N TRP A 119 -31.53 -22.41 -0.06
CA TRP A 119 -32.42 -22.71 1.06
C TRP A 119 -33.52 -21.65 1.26
N ALA A 120 -33.21 -20.36 1.15
CA ALA A 120 -34.19 -19.29 1.27
C ALA A 120 -35.21 -19.30 0.13
N THR A 121 -34.80 -19.66 -1.09
CA THR A 121 -35.69 -19.83 -2.25
C THR A 121 -36.62 -21.02 -2.06
N ASP A 122 -36.10 -22.17 -1.59
CA ASP A 122 -36.89 -23.37 -1.30
C ASP A 122 -37.90 -23.11 -0.16
N LEU A 123 -37.50 -22.36 0.87
CA LEU A 123 -38.38 -21.96 1.96
C LEU A 123 -39.50 -21.03 1.45
N CYS A 124 -39.15 -20.02 0.64
CA CYS A 124 -40.10 -19.09 0.04
C CYS A 124 -41.13 -19.79 -0.85
N THR A 125 -40.67 -20.67 -1.76
CA THR A 125 -41.56 -21.44 -2.65
C THR A 125 -42.46 -22.41 -1.86
N THR A 126 -41.92 -23.05 -0.81
CA THR A 126 -42.73 -23.90 0.09
C THR A 126 -43.84 -23.10 0.79
N MET A 127 -43.54 -21.88 1.26
CA MET A 127 -44.54 -21.01 1.91
C MET A 127 -45.61 -20.47 0.94
N THR A 128 -45.29 -20.25 -0.35
CA THR A 128 -46.32 -19.85 -1.32
C THR A 128 -47.39 -20.91 -1.58
N GLY A 129 -47.08 -22.18 -1.32
CA GLY A 129 -47.99 -23.30 -1.55
C GLY A 129 -49.19 -23.37 -0.61
N THR A 130 -49.22 -22.60 0.49
CA THR A 130 -50.34 -22.66 1.48
C THR A 130 -51.40 -21.59 1.30
N ASP A 131 -51.04 -20.35 0.94
CA ASP A 131 -51.98 -19.21 0.91
C ASP A 131 -51.88 -18.32 -0.34
N GLY A 132 -51.02 -18.65 -1.31
CA GLY A 132 -50.92 -17.94 -2.60
C GLY A 132 -50.29 -16.54 -2.58
N ALA A 133 -50.09 -15.95 -1.39
CA ALA A 133 -49.39 -14.67 -1.21
C ALA A 133 -48.02 -14.88 -0.54
N LEU A 134 -46.96 -14.34 -1.14
CA LEU A 134 -45.64 -14.26 -0.52
C LEU A 134 -45.71 -13.32 0.70
N PRO A 135 -45.07 -13.66 1.84
CA PRO A 135 -44.75 -12.67 2.86
C PRO A 135 -43.95 -11.52 2.24
N GLY A 136 -44.20 -10.26 2.62
CA GLY A 136 -43.56 -9.09 1.98
C GLY A 136 -42.02 -9.02 2.07
N TRP A 137 -41.40 -9.88 2.88
CA TRP A 137 -39.94 -10.06 2.96
C TRP A 137 -39.39 -11.15 2.02
N CYS A 138 -40.25 -11.85 1.28
CA CYS A 138 -39.91 -13.07 0.56
C CYS A 138 -39.92 -12.80 -0.96
N VAL A 139 -38.76 -12.44 -1.51
CA VAL A 139 -38.55 -12.36 -2.96
C VAL A 139 -38.50 -13.79 -3.50
N ALA A 140 -39.36 -14.15 -4.45
CA ALA A 140 -39.62 -15.53 -4.84
C ALA A 140 -38.39 -16.33 -5.35
N ASN A 141 -37.29 -15.65 -5.70
CA ASN A 141 -36.04 -16.25 -6.13
C ASN A 141 -34.82 -15.52 -5.53
N TYR A 142 -34.28 -16.04 -4.44
CA TYR A 142 -33.06 -15.53 -3.81
C TYR A 142 -31.78 -15.94 -4.54
N THR A 143 -31.84 -16.92 -5.45
CA THR A 143 -30.67 -17.33 -6.26
C THR A 143 -30.44 -16.45 -7.50
N GLY A 144 -31.43 -15.64 -7.88
CA GLY A 144 -31.36 -14.71 -8.99
C GLY A 144 -30.54 -13.46 -8.69
N TYR A 145 -30.24 -12.69 -9.74
CA TYR A 145 -29.46 -11.46 -9.70
C TYR A 145 -29.97 -10.46 -8.62
N ASP A 146 -31.26 -10.15 -8.67
CA ASP A 146 -31.89 -9.20 -7.72
C ASP A 146 -32.21 -9.80 -6.34
N GLY A 147 -31.88 -11.08 -6.11
CA GLY A 147 -32.12 -11.77 -4.85
C GLY A 147 -30.83 -12.04 -4.05
N ILE A 148 -29.76 -12.48 -4.71
CA ILE A 148 -28.60 -13.05 -4.02
C ILE A 148 -27.79 -12.01 -3.24
N HIS A 149 -27.76 -10.76 -3.72
CA HIS A 149 -27.08 -9.66 -3.03
C HIS A 149 -27.72 -9.36 -1.66
N LEU A 150 -29.06 -9.44 -1.53
CA LEU A 150 -29.76 -9.28 -0.25
C LEU A 150 -29.34 -10.35 0.78
N VAL A 151 -29.15 -11.60 0.32
CA VAL A 151 -28.61 -12.69 1.15
C VAL A 151 -27.17 -12.38 1.56
N GLY A 152 -26.35 -11.89 0.63
CA GLY A 152 -24.97 -11.45 0.90
C GLY A 152 -24.88 -10.35 1.95
N ARG A 153 -25.67 -9.27 1.81
CA ARG A 153 -25.79 -8.17 2.78
C ARG A 153 -26.25 -8.68 4.15
N PHE A 154 -27.32 -9.48 4.20
CA PHE A 154 -27.82 -10.05 5.46
C PHE A 154 -26.77 -10.89 6.20
N LEU A 155 -26.06 -11.78 5.49
CA LEU A 155 -25.00 -12.58 6.11
C LEU A 155 -23.78 -11.72 6.50
N SER A 156 -23.44 -10.68 5.73
CA SER A 156 -22.42 -9.68 6.09
C SER A 156 -22.73 -9.02 7.45
N GLY A 157 -23.97 -8.53 7.62
CA GLY A 157 -24.45 -7.96 8.88
C GLY A 157 -24.47 -8.96 10.05
N LEU A 158 -24.80 -10.23 9.81
CA LEU A 158 -24.72 -11.29 10.83
C LEU A 158 -23.27 -11.61 11.26
N LEU A 159 -22.31 -11.58 10.34
CA LEU A 159 -20.90 -11.78 10.67
C LEU A 159 -20.34 -10.63 11.50
N ASP A 160 -20.74 -9.37 11.23
CA ASP A 160 -20.33 -8.25 12.08
C ASP A 160 -21.07 -8.20 13.42
N MET A 161 -22.33 -8.64 13.47
CA MET A 161 -23.04 -8.93 14.73
C MET A 161 -22.25 -9.91 15.62
N ALA A 162 -21.59 -10.91 15.02
CA ALA A 162 -20.67 -11.79 15.73
C ALA A 162 -19.39 -11.07 16.20
N SER A 163 -18.84 -10.13 15.42
CA SER A 163 -17.74 -9.24 15.85
C SER A 163 -18.08 -8.53 17.17
N VAL A 164 -19.26 -7.88 17.24
CA VAL A 164 -19.74 -7.17 18.45
C VAL A 164 -19.74 -8.09 19.68
N LEU A 165 -20.24 -9.33 19.52
CA LEU A 165 -20.24 -10.33 20.59
C LEU A 165 -18.81 -10.75 20.99
N PHE A 166 -17.94 -11.05 20.04
CA PHE A 166 -16.56 -11.46 20.34
C PHE A 166 -15.74 -10.32 20.97
N VAL A 167 -15.95 -9.06 20.58
CA VAL A 167 -15.36 -7.88 21.25
C VAL A 167 -15.71 -7.86 22.73
N PHE A 168 -17.00 -8.03 23.09
CA PHE A 168 -17.43 -8.13 24.48
C PHE A 168 -16.75 -9.30 25.21
N LEU A 169 -16.71 -10.48 24.58
CA LEU A 169 -16.12 -11.69 25.17
C LEU A 169 -14.62 -11.52 25.42
N ILE A 170 -13.87 -10.91 24.51
CA ILE A 170 -12.44 -10.60 24.67
C ILE A 170 -12.26 -9.59 25.81
N GLY A 171 -13.02 -8.49 25.82
CA GLY A 171 -12.93 -7.45 26.85
C GLY A 171 -13.25 -7.94 28.26
N ARG A 172 -14.28 -8.79 28.40
CA ARG A 172 -14.63 -9.46 29.66
C ARG A 172 -13.50 -10.34 30.20
N ARG A 173 -12.65 -10.91 29.33
CA ARG A 173 -11.57 -11.87 29.71
C ARG A 173 -10.23 -11.19 29.98
N LEU A 174 -9.85 -10.17 29.21
CA LEU A 174 -8.60 -9.44 29.42
C LEU A 174 -8.72 -8.40 30.55
N TYR A 175 -9.85 -7.71 30.65
CA TYR A 175 -10.08 -6.62 31.60
C TYR A 175 -11.25 -6.94 32.53
N ASP A 176 -12.44 -6.42 32.25
CA ASP A 176 -13.68 -6.71 32.96
C ASP A 176 -14.92 -6.46 32.07
N ARG A 177 -16.10 -6.80 32.57
CA ARG A 177 -17.37 -6.67 31.84
C ARG A 177 -17.71 -5.26 31.36
N ARG A 178 -17.27 -4.20 32.05
CA ARG A 178 -17.57 -2.80 31.69
C ARG A 178 -16.80 -2.42 30.44
N VAL A 179 -15.51 -2.77 30.40
CA VAL A 179 -14.64 -2.61 29.23
C VAL A 179 -15.19 -3.41 28.05
N GLY A 180 -15.63 -4.66 28.28
CA GLY A 180 -16.28 -5.47 27.23
C GLY A 180 -17.56 -4.84 26.68
N LEU A 181 -18.46 -4.35 27.54
CA LEU A 181 -19.71 -3.71 27.11
C LEU A 181 -19.45 -2.42 26.32
N LEU A 182 -18.55 -1.55 26.78
CA LEU A 182 -18.25 -0.31 26.07
C LEU A 182 -17.54 -0.56 24.74
N ALA A 183 -16.68 -1.57 24.65
CA ALA A 183 -16.01 -1.93 23.40
C ALA A 183 -17.00 -2.48 22.37
N ALA A 184 -17.95 -3.31 22.81
CA ALA A 184 -19.05 -3.79 21.98
C ALA A 184 -19.99 -2.65 21.56
N LEU A 185 -20.26 -1.68 22.44
CA LEU A 185 -21.05 -0.49 22.10
C LEU A 185 -20.34 0.35 21.03
N PHE A 186 -19.04 0.64 21.17
CA PHE A 186 -18.29 1.37 20.15
C PHE A 186 -18.28 0.65 18.80
N HIS A 187 -18.10 -0.68 18.77
CA HIS A 187 -18.18 -1.44 17.52
C HIS A 187 -19.61 -1.47 16.93
N ALA A 188 -20.64 -1.53 17.79
CA ALA A 188 -22.04 -1.48 17.37
C ALA A 188 -22.41 -0.17 16.65
N ILE A 189 -21.81 0.96 17.06
CA ILE A 189 -22.07 2.32 16.55
C ILE A 189 -20.93 2.87 15.68
N ALA A 190 -20.04 2.02 15.19
CA ALA A 190 -18.96 2.45 14.28
C ALA A 190 -19.45 2.41 12.83
N VAL A 191 -19.18 3.48 12.08
CA VAL A 191 -19.69 3.66 10.71
C VAL A 191 -19.10 2.63 9.74
N MET A 192 -17.80 2.33 9.79
CA MET A 192 -17.19 1.37 8.85
C MET A 192 -17.80 -0.06 8.95
N PRO A 193 -18.00 -0.67 10.14
CA PRO A 193 -18.77 -1.92 10.27
C PRO A 193 -20.24 -1.81 9.85
N ILE A 194 -20.90 -0.67 10.11
CA ILE A 194 -22.28 -0.43 9.69
C ILE A 194 -22.37 -0.42 8.16
N GLN A 195 -21.51 0.36 7.49
CA GLN A 195 -21.46 0.48 6.04
C GLN A 195 -21.28 -0.88 5.36
N GLN A 196 -20.23 -1.62 5.73
CA GLN A 196 -19.93 -2.92 5.11
C GLN A 196 -20.99 -3.99 5.40
N SER A 197 -21.90 -3.76 6.36
CA SER A 197 -23.06 -4.64 6.59
C SER A 197 -24.16 -4.46 5.54
N HIS A 198 -24.19 -3.33 4.83
CA HIS A 198 -25.15 -3.02 3.75
C HIS A 198 -24.62 -3.37 2.36
N PHE A 199 -23.44 -4.00 2.26
CA PHE A 199 -22.87 -4.50 1.02
C PHE A 199 -22.60 -6.01 1.10
N PHE A 200 -22.84 -6.71 -0.01
CA PHE A 200 -22.34 -8.05 -0.25
C PHE A 200 -20.84 -7.97 -0.59
N THR A 201 -20.00 -7.88 0.45
CA THR A 201 -18.53 -7.91 0.35
C THR A 201 -17.93 -8.97 1.29
N MET A 202 -16.62 -9.19 1.14
CA MET A 202 -15.85 -10.18 1.92
C MET A 202 -15.26 -9.60 3.22
N ASP A 203 -15.45 -8.30 3.47
CA ASP A 203 -14.74 -7.54 4.50
C ASP A 203 -15.22 -7.87 5.92
N ASN A 204 -16.54 -7.87 6.16
CA ASN A 204 -17.13 -8.28 7.44
C ASN A 204 -16.86 -9.76 7.76
N TRP A 205 -16.85 -10.63 6.75
CA TRP A 205 -16.49 -12.05 6.90
C TRP A 205 -15.05 -12.19 7.43
N ALA A 206 -14.08 -11.55 6.78
CA ALA A 206 -12.70 -11.57 7.21
C ALA A 206 -12.51 -10.93 8.59
N ALA A 207 -13.18 -9.81 8.89
CA ALA A 207 -13.09 -9.12 10.18
C ALA A 207 -13.72 -9.92 11.34
N GLY A 208 -14.91 -10.49 11.15
CA GLY A 208 -15.61 -11.30 12.15
C GLY A 208 -14.88 -12.60 12.49
N LEU A 209 -14.42 -13.33 11.47
CA LEU A 209 -13.63 -14.56 11.64
C LEU A 209 -12.25 -14.27 12.25
N THR A 210 -11.62 -13.13 11.91
CA THR A 210 -10.41 -12.65 12.60
C THR A 210 -10.67 -12.35 14.08
N THR A 211 -11.79 -11.71 14.41
CA THR A 211 -12.16 -11.39 15.80
C THR A 211 -12.43 -12.66 16.62
N MET A 212 -13.10 -13.66 16.03
CA MET A 212 -13.25 -15.00 16.62
C MET A 212 -11.89 -15.68 16.84
N THR A 213 -10.98 -15.57 15.87
CA THR A 213 -9.61 -16.13 15.94
C THR A 213 -8.81 -15.50 17.09
N ILE A 214 -8.91 -14.18 17.26
CA ILE A 214 -8.28 -13.46 18.38
C ILE A 214 -8.92 -13.85 19.72
N TYR A 215 -10.24 -14.07 19.77
CA TYR A 215 -10.88 -14.62 20.98
C TYR A 215 -10.35 -16.02 21.31
N ALA A 216 -10.21 -16.90 20.32
CA ALA A 216 -9.60 -18.21 20.51
C ALA A 216 -8.15 -18.10 21.01
N ALA A 217 -7.34 -17.18 20.49
CA ALA A 217 -5.99 -16.90 20.99
C ALA A 217 -5.96 -16.41 22.44
N VAL A 218 -6.87 -15.52 22.83
CA VAL A 218 -7.00 -15.02 24.21
C VAL A 218 -7.36 -16.16 25.17
N ARG A 219 -8.19 -17.12 24.74
CA ARG A 219 -8.49 -18.33 25.52
C ARG A 219 -7.33 -19.34 25.54
N ALA A 220 -6.62 -19.53 24.43
CA ALA A 220 -5.42 -20.36 24.33
C ALA A 220 -4.28 -19.82 25.23
N ALA A 221 -4.16 -18.48 25.34
CA ALA A 221 -3.26 -17.79 26.26
C ALA A 221 -3.63 -17.97 27.75
N GLY A 222 -4.75 -18.64 28.07
CA GLY A 222 -5.17 -18.96 29.44
C GLY A 222 -6.01 -17.89 30.15
N PHE A 223 -6.46 -16.84 29.45
CA PHE A 223 -7.23 -15.77 30.10
C PHE A 223 -8.66 -16.19 30.48
N GLY A 224 -8.97 -16.02 31.76
CA GLY A 224 -10.31 -16.23 32.31
C GLY A 224 -10.68 -17.69 32.62
N ASP A 225 -9.71 -18.61 32.60
CA ASP A 225 -9.88 -19.97 33.09
C ASP A 225 -9.42 -20.07 34.56
N PRO A 226 -10.16 -20.72 35.49
CA PRO A 226 -9.79 -20.79 36.91
C PRO A 226 -8.47 -21.55 37.15
N GLU A 227 -8.27 -22.63 36.40
CA GLU A 227 -7.01 -23.36 36.32
C GLU A 227 -6.39 -23.10 34.94
N ARG A 228 -5.13 -22.64 34.91
CA ARG A 228 -4.37 -22.36 33.67
C ARG A 228 -3.89 -23.64 32.98
N LYS A 229 -4.80 -24.60 32.78
CA LYS A 229 -4.57 -25.86 32.06
C LYS A 229 -4.49 -25.61 30.55
N TRP A 230 -3.66 -26.35 29.86
CA TRP A 230 -3.64 -26.34 28.39
C TRP A 230 -4.92 -27.00 27.84
N ARG A 231 -5.50 -26.42 26.80
CA ARG A 231 -6.75 -26.91 26.17
C ARG A 231 -6.61 -26.91 24.65
N VAL A 232 -6.61 -28.10 24.05
CA VAL A 232 -6.49 -28.28 22.59
C VAL A 232 -7.58 -27.55 21.80
N GLY A 233 -8.80 -27.49 22.31
CA GLY A 233 -9.95 -26.90 21.61
C GLY A 233 -9.78 -25.42 21.24
N TRP A 234 -9.03 -24.63 22.01
CA TRP A 234 -8.75 -23.22 21.64
C TRP A 234 -7.75 -23.09 20.50
N TRP A 235 -6.79 -24.02 20.40
CA TRP A 235 -5.84 -24.08 19.27
C TRP A 235 -6.52 -24.58 17.99
N VAL A 236 -7.44 -25.55 18.10
CA VAL A 236 -8.29 -26.00 16.99
C VAL A 236 -9.20 -24.86 16.51
N LEU A 237 -9.90 -24.17 17.41
CA LEU A 237 -10.76 -23.04 17.04
C LEU A 237 -9.97 -21.88 16.42
N PHE A 238 -8.76 -21.60 16.92
CA PHE A 238 -7.85 -20.64 16.29
C PHE A 238 -7.51 -21.07 14.86
N GLY A 239 -7.17 -22.35 14.64
CA GLY A 239 -6.86 -22.88 13.31
C GLY A 239 -8.04 -22.75 12.34
N VAL A 240 -9.24 -23.16 12.76
CA VAL A 240 -10.47 -23.04 11.94
C VAL A 240 -10.78 -21.59 11.60
N GLY A 241 -10.69 -20.69 12.60
CA GLY A 241 -10.91 -19.26 12.40
C GLY A 241 -9.89 -18.61 11.46
N LEU A 242 -8.60 -18.93 11.60
CA LEU A 242 -7.55 -18.46 10.70
C LEU A 242 -7.79 -18.94 9.27
N GLY A 243 -8.03 -20.24 9.06
CA GLY A 243 -8.22 -20.80 7.72
C GLY A 243 -9.44 -20.24 7.00
N THR A 244 -10.55 -20.05 7.71
CA THR A 244 -11.78 -19.46 7.15
C THR A 244 -11.69 -17.94 6.95
N ALA A 245 -10.97 -17.21 7.81
CA ALA A 245 -10.71 -15.78 7.62
C ALA A 245 -9.85 -15.53 6.37
N VAL A 246 -8.79 -16.32 6.18
CA VAL A 246 -7.90 -16.22 4.99
C VAL A 246 -8.62 -16.67 3.71
N ALA A 247 -9.51 -17.66 3.80
CA ALA A 247 -10.41 -18.05 2.71
C ALA A 247 -11.53 -17.02 2.43
N SER A 248 -11.68 -15.99 3.27
CA SER A 248 -12.57 -14.85 3.03
C SER A 248 -11.81 -13.71 2.36
N ARG A 249 -10.65 -13.31 2.90
CA ARG A 249 -9.68 -12.41 2.24
C ARG A 249 -8.24 -12.77 2.62
N ILE A 250 -7.35 -12.93 1.65
CA ILE A 250 -5.97 -13.37 1.89
C ILE A 250 -5.12 -12.39 2.71
N ASN A 251 -5.45 -11.08 2.67
CA ASN A 251 -4.71 -10.04 3.38
C ASN A 251 -4.73 -10.17 4.92
N VAL A 252 -5.67 -10.91 5.52
CA VAL A 252 -5.71 -11.15 6.99
C VAL A 252 -4.78 -12.27 7.46
N ALA A 253 -4.08 -12.98 6.56
CA ALA A 253 -3.14 -14.05 6.89
C ALA A 253 -2.11 -13.74 8.00
N PRO A 254 -1.62 -12.49 8.19
CA PRO A 254 -0.72 -12.17 9.30
C PRO A 254 -1.28 -12.45 10.71
N VAL A 255 -2.59 -12.67 10.88
CA VAL A 255 -3.18 -13.06 12.19
C VAL A 255 -2.62 -14.39 12.68
N ALA A 256 -2.05 -15.23 11.80
CA ALA A 256 -1.30 -16.43 12.17
C ALA A 256 -0.19 -16.15 13.20
N GLY A 257 0.45 -14.97 13.17
CA GLY A 257 1.45 -14.54 14.14
C GLY A 257 0.95 -14.42 15.59
N ILE A 258 -0.36 -14.39 15.80
CA ILE A 258 -0.97 -14.35 17.13
C ILE A 258 -0.91 -15.71 17.85
N ALA A 259 -0.83 -16.84 17.14
CA ALA A 259 -0.67 -18.17 17.75
C ALA A 259 0.61 -18.31 18.60
N PRO A 260 1.83 -18.06 18.07
CA PRO A 260 3.05 -18.11 18.89
C PRO A 260 3.05 -17.06 20.00
N LEU A 261 2.44 -15.88 19.79
CA LEU A 261 2.27 -14.89 20.86
C LEU A 261 1.37 -15.41 22.01
N ALA A 262 0.26 -16.07 21.69
CA ALA A 262 -0.60 -16.71 22.69
C ALA A 262 0.14 -17.81 23.47
N ALA A 263 0.98 -18.60 22.80
CA ALA A 263 1.84 -19.60 23.44
C ALA A 263 2.85 -18.96 24.41
N ILE A 264 3.52 -17.88 23.99
CA ILE A 264 4.46 -17.12 24.85
C ILE A 264 3.74 -16.55 26.07
N ILE A 265 2.54 -15.98 25.90
CA ILE A 265 1.74 -15.43 26.99
C ILE A 265 1.27 -16.54 27.95
N TRP A 266 0.85 -17.70 27.44
CA TRP A 266 0.47 -18.85 28.27
C TRP A 266 1.63 -19.32 29.15
N LEU A 267 2.84 -19.45 28.58
CA LEU A 267 4.06 -19.78 29.32
C LEU A 267 4.41 -18.71 30.37
N ALA A 268 4.34 -17.43 30.01
CA ALA A 268 4.60 -16.31 30.92
C ALA A 268 3.60 -16.27 32.09
N GLN A 269 2.31 -16.56 31.84
CA GLN A 269 1.30 -16.68 32.88
C GLN A 269 1.50 -17.89 33.80
N ARG A 270 2.30 -18.89 33.41
CA ARG A 270 2.71 -20.02 34.25
C ARG A 270 4.03 -19.77 34.99
N GLY A 271 4.58 -18.55 34.90
CA GLY A 271 5.78 -18.13 35.62
C GLY A 271 7.11 -18.44 34.91
N HIS A 272 7.07 -18.95 33.67
CA HIS A 272 8.29 -19.26 32.93
C HIS A 272 8.98 -17.98 32.47
N THR A 273 10.24 -17.81 32.87
CA THR A 273 11.11 -16.72 32.40
C THR A 273 11.88 -17.17 31.16
N TRP A 274 12.49 -16.23 30.43
CA TRP A 274 13.36 -16.55 29.28
C TRP A 274 14.51 -17.52 29.64
N ASN A 275 15.04 -17.43 30.85
CA ASN A 275 16.07 -18.35 31.34
C ASN A 275 15.48 -19.75 31.62
N THR A 276 14.28 -19.81 32.21
CA THR A 276 13.53 -21.06 32.45
C THR A 276 13.19 -21.75 31.11
N ILE A 277 12.77 -20.98 30.10
CA ILE A 277 12.46 -21.48 28.76
C ILE A 277 13.71 -22.05 28.09
N LYS A 278 14.84 -21.31 28.13
CA LYS A 278 16.13 -21.83 27.62
C LYS A 278 16.57 -23.12 28.30
N GLN A 279 16.44 -23.19 29.62
CA GLN A 279 16.77 -24.40 30.39
C GLN A 279 15.84 -25.55 30.00
N GLY A 280 14.52 -25.32 29.90
CA GLY A 280 13.53 -26.30 29.48
C GLY A 280 13.78 -26.85 28.07
N ILE A 281 14.07 -25.97 27.09
CA ILE A 281 14.48 -26.37 25.73
C ILE A 281 15.76 -27.21 25.79
N SER A 282 16.75 -26.80 26.59
CA SER A 282 17.99 -27.57 26.73
C SER A 282 17.82 -28.93 27.42
N SER A 283 16.84 -29.08 28.33
CA SER A 283 16.50 -30.39 28.90
C SER A 283 15.76 -31.28 27.89
N LEU A 284 14.87 -30.68 27.08
CA LEU A 284 14.15 -31.33 25.98
C LEU A 284 15.11 -31.97 24.97
N ILE A 285 16.10 -31.20 24.50
CA ILE A 285 17.13 -31.65 23.55
C ILE A 285 18.00 -32.77 24.15
N ARG A 286 18.14 -32.81 25.48
CA ARG A 286 18.89 -33.84 26.21
C ARG A 286 18.03 -35.02 26.70
N GLY A 287 16.76 -35.12 26.27
CA GLY A 287 15.84 -36.20 26.66
C GLY A 287 15.37 -36.15 28.12
N GLY A 288 15.57 -35.04 28.84
CA GLY A 288 15.18 -34.88 30.23
C GLY A 288 13.74 -34.39 30.39
N VAL A 289 12.95 -35.06 31.23
CA VAL A 289 11.58 -34.66 31.58
C VAL A 289 11.60 -33.63 32.69
N SER A 290 11.15 -32.41 32.39
CA SER A 290 10.94 -31.33 33.37
C SER A 290 9.55 -30.71 33.18
N SER A 291 8.97 -30.14 34.25
CA SER A 291 7.66 -29.46 34.17
C SER A 291 7.67 -28.28 33.19
N ALA A 292 8.79 -27.55 33.14
CA ALA A 292 9.00 -26.51 32.12
C ALA A 292 9.10 -27.09 30.71
N GLY A 293 9.75 -28.24 30.51
CA GLY A 293 9.81 -28.94 29.22
C GLY A 293 8.42 -29.39 28.73
N LEU A 294 7.59 -29.93 29.62
CA LEU A 294 6.20 -30.34 29.31
C LEU A 294 5.32 -29.14 28.90
N ASP A 295 5.40 -28.03 29.63
CA ASP A 295 4.69 -26.80 29.28
C ASP A 295 5.16 -26.26 27.90
N ILE A 296 6.46 -26.30 27.61
CA ILE A 296 7.01 -25.89 26.30
C ILE A 296 6.54 -26.83 25.18
N GLN A 297 6.51 -28.15 25.40
CA GLN A 297 5.94 -29.11 24.45
C GLN A 297 4.46 -28.81 24.16
N GLN A 298 3.66 -28.52 25.19
CA GLN A 298 2.24 -28.16 25.02
C GLN A 298 2.07 -26.85 24.26
N ALA A 299 2.90 -25.84 24.54
CA ALA A 299 2.89 -24.58 23.82
C ALA A 299 3.24 -24.75 22.33
N MET A 300 4.28 -25.54 22.01
CA MET A 300 4.67 -25.88 20.63
C MET A 300 3.58 -26.71 19.93
N LEU A 301 3.06 -27.74 20.59
CA LEU A 301 1.98 -28.59 20.06
C LEU A 301 0.72 -27.77 19.75
N GLY A 302 0.37 -26.80 20.61
CA GLY A 302 -0.74 -25.88 20.35
C GLY A 302 -0.56 -25.07 19.06
N VAL A 303 0.62 -24.48 18.85
CA VAL A 303 0.94 -23.75 17.62
C VAL A 303 0.93 -24.67 16.39
N THR A 304 1.49 -25.88 16.50
CA THR A 304 1.46 -26.87 15.41
C THR A 304 0.03 -27.30 15.05
N ILE A 305 -0.82 -27.56 16.06
CA ILE A 305 -2.23 -27.89 15.84
C ILE A 305 -2.96 -26.73 15.16
N ALA A 306 -2.77 -25.50 15.63
CA ALA A 306 -3.35 -24.31 15.01
C ALA A 306 -2.93 -24.17 13.54
N ALA A 307 -1.64 -24.38 13.23
CA ALA A 307 -1.13 -24.33 11.86
C ALA A 307 -1.76 -25.43 10.96
N LEU A 308 -1.68 -26.70 11.37
CA LEU A 308 -2.23 -27.83 10.61
C LEU A 308 -3.75 -27.70 10.39
N VAL A 309 -4.50 -27.33 11.44
CA VAL A 309 -5.94 -27.11 11.34
C VAL A 309 -6.26 -25.91 10.45
N SER A 310 -5.45 -24.85 10.44
CA SER A 310 -5.66 -23.71 9.54
C SER A 310 -5.44 -24.04 8.07
N ILE A 311 -4.45 -24.88 7.75
CA ILE A 311 -4.23 -25.37 6.38
C ILE A 311 -5.40 -26.25 5.93
N ALA A 312 -5.85 -27.18 6.79
CA ALA A 312 -7.01 -28.02 6.49
C ALA A 312 -8.31 -27.20 6.32
N ALA A 313 -8.56 -26.24 7.22
CA ALA A 313 -9.71 -25.35 7.13
C ALA A 313 -9.66 -24.47 5.88
N PHE A 314 -8.48 -23.93 5.51
CA PHE A 314 -8.30 -23.18 4.27
C PHE A 314 -8.50 -24.06 3.03
N ARG A 315 -8.01 -25.31 3.00
CA ARG A 315 -8.23 -26.25 1.87
C ARG A 315 -9.71 -26.59 1.68
N ILE A 316 -10.50 -26.64 2.76
CA ILE A 316 -11.96 -26.88 2.72
C ILE A 316 -12.72 -25.60 2.36
N ALA A 317 -12.27 -24.43 2.84
CA ALA A 317 -12.96 -23.15 2.65
C ALA A 317 -12.63 -22.47 1.30
N GLN A 318 -11.43 -22.71 0.77
CA GLN A 318 -10.90 -22.22 -0.51
C GLN A 318 -10.35 -23.39 -1.35
N PRO A 319 -11.17 -24.39 -1.75
CA PRO A 319 -10.68 -25.55 -2.49
C PRO A 319 -10.04 -25.18 -3.83
N TYR A 320 -10.55 -24.14 -4.50
CA TYR A 320 -10.15 -23.75 -5.87
C TYR A 320 -8.82 -22.98 -5.96
N ALA A 321 -8.20 -22.65 -4.82
CA ALA A 321 -6.80 -22.22 -4.79
C ALA A 321 -5.85 -23.37 -5.14
N PHE A 322 -6.28 -24.63 -5.01
CA PHE A 322 -5.48 -25.82 -5.22
C PHE A 322 -5.89 -26.54 -6.51
N ALA A 323 -4.92 -27.19 -7.15
CA ALA A 323 -5.20 -28.05 -8.29
C ALA A 323 -5.79 -29.40 -7.84
N ASP A 324 -6.53 -30.04 -8.73
CA ASP A 324 -6.98 -31.43 -8.58
C ASP A 324 -6.27 -32.34 -9.62
N PRO A 325 -6.44 -33.67 -9.55
CA PRO A 325 -5.71 -34.58 -10.43
C PRO A 325 -5.94 -34.33 -11.93
N GLU A 326 -7.16 -33.96 -12.34
CA GLU A 326 -7.46 -33.75 -13.77
C GLU A 326 -6.93 -32.41 -14.27
N LEU A 327 -6.97 -31.36 -13.43
CA LEU A 327 -6.34 -30.08 -13.77
C LEU A 327 -4.83 -30.25 -13.98
N ILE A 328 -4.14 -31.00 -13.12
CA ILE A 328 -2.69 -31.25 -13.27
C ILE A 328 -2.39 -32.07 -14.51
N ARG A 329 -3.21 -33.09 -14.77
CA ARG A 329 -3.09 -33.95 -15.94
C ARG A 329 -3.22 -33.13 -17.23
N THR A 330 -4.28 -32.32 -17.32
CA THR A 330 -4.54 -31.48 -18.49
C THR A 330 -3.50 -30.37 -18.67
N THR A 331 -3.07 -29.68 -17.60
CA THR A 331 -2.02 -28.65 -17.72
C THR A 331 -0.67 -29.24 -18.09
N THR A 332 -0.27 -30.38 -17.49
CA THR A 332 1.02 -31.00 -17.83
C THR A 332 1.04 -31.50 -19.28
N ILE A 333 -0.02 -32.15 -19.75
CA ILE A 333 -0.13 -32.57 -21.16
C ILE A 333 -0.09 -31.37 -22.10
N ALA A 334 -0.70 -30.24 -21.73
CA ALA A 334 -0.65 -29.01 -22.54
C ALA A 334 0.75 -28.35 -22.57
N GLU A 335 1.50 -28.42 -21.46
CA GLU A 335 2.84 -27.82 -21.33
C GLU A 335 3.97 -28.69 -21.91
N THR A 336 3.91 -30.02 -21.75
CA THR A 336 5.01 -30.94 -22.10
C THR A 336 4.67 -31.92 -23.24
N GLY A 337 3.39 -32.11 -23.56
CA GLY A 337 2.93 -33.17 -24.45
C GLY A 337 2.92 -34.58 -23.85
N GLU A 338 3.32 -34.74 -22.57
CA GLU A 338 3.45 -36.03 -21.88
C GLU A 338 2.44 -36.19 -20.73
N GLU A 339 2.01 -37.42 -20.47
CA GLU A 339 1.07 -37.71 -19.38
C GLU A 339 1.81 -37.84 -18.03
N PRO A 340 1.45 -37.04 -17.00
CA PRO A 340 2.17 -37.06 -15.73
C PRO A 340 1.99 -38.37 -14.97
N GLY A 341 3.10 -38.92 -14.48
CA GLY A 341 3.10 -40.14 -13.67
C GLY A 341 2.33 -40.00 -12.36
N PHE A 342 1.70 -41.08 -11.90
CA PHE A 342 0.82 -41.13 -10.72
C PHE A 342 1.31 -40.35 -9.49
N PHE A 343 2.61 -40.46 -9.15
CA PHE A 343 3.18 -39.73 -8.02
C PHE A 343 3.24 -38.20 -8.23
N ALA A 344 3.51 -37.73 -9.45
CA ALA A 344 3.50 -36.30 -9.77
C ALA A 344 2.07 -35.74 -9.65
N THR A 345 1.09 -36.43 -10.23
CA THR A 345 -0.34 -36.05 -10.14
C THR A 345 -0.85 -36.10 -8.70
N THR A 346 -0.45 -37.09 -7.90
CA THR A 346 -0.84 -37.20 -6.48
C THR A 346 -0.21 -36.12 -5.62
N ILE A 347 1.09 -35.86 -5.74
CA ILE A 347 1.78 -34.82 -4.96
C ILE A 347 1.25 -33.43 -5.38
N GLY A 348 1.08 -33.20 -6.68
CA GLY A 348 0.53 -31.96 -7.22
C GLY A 348 -0.91 -31.68 -6.75
N SER A 349 -1.78 -32.69 -6.63
CA SER A 349 -3.19 -32.46 -6.24
C SER A 349 -3.38 -32.24 -4.73
N VAL A 350 -2.40 -32.65 -3.93
CA VAL A 350 -2.37 -32.40 -2.49
C VAL A 350 -1.74 -31.05 -2.16
N PHE A 351 -0.64 -30.66 -2.83
CA PHE A 351 0.17 -29.49 -2.47
C PHE A 351 0.26 -28.39 -3.55
N GLY A 352 -0.12 -28.66 -4.79
CA GLY A 352 -0.03 -27.73 -5.90
C GLY A 352 -1.16 -26.71 -5.91
N PHE A 353 -0.81 -25.44 -6.10
CA PHE A 353 -1.77 -24.37 -6.33
C PHE A 353 -2.27 -24.39 -7.78
N ASN A 354 -3.57 -24.16 -7.95
CA ASN A 354 -4.22 -23.95 -9.25
C ASN A 354 -3.48 -22.83 -10.03
N PRO A 355 -2.97 -23.09 -11.25
CA PRO A 355 -2.28 -22.09 -12.05
C PRO A 355 -3.10 -20.82 -12.30
N GLN A 356 -4.41 -20.95 -12.57
CA GLN A 356 -5.29 -19.79 -12.80
C GLN A 356 -5.41 -18.93 -11.55
N TRP A 357 -5.57 -19.56 -10.38
CA TRP A 357 -5.61 -18.83 -9.11
C TRP A 357 -4.28 -18.14 -8.80
N ARG A 358 -3.13 -18.77 -9.09
CA ARG A 358 -1.81 -18.12 -8.95
C ARG A 358 -1.69 -16.90 -9.87
N SER A 359 -2.05 -17.04 -11.15
CA SER A 359 -2.04 -15.94 -12.12
C SER A 359 -2.93 -14.78 -11.66
N ASN A 360 -4.15 -15.04 -11.18
CA ASN A 360 -5.01 -13.99 -10.64
C ASN A 360 -4.47 -13.36 -9.35
N MET A 361 -3.75 -14.11 -8.49
CA MET A 361 -3.07 -13.55 -7.31
C MET A 361 -1.88 -12.66 -7.69
N GLU A 362 -1.12 -13.01 -8.73
CA GLU A 362 -0.04 -12.19 -9.29
C GLU A 362 -0.59 -10.93 -9.95
N GLU A 363 -1.67 -11.05 -10.72
CA GLU A 363 -2.36 -9.94 -11.36
C GLU A 363 -2.93 -8.94 -10.34
N ILE A 364 -3.69 -9.39 -9.32
CA ILE A 364 -4.17 -8.45 -8.28
C ILE A 364 -3.03 -7.86 -7.47
N GLN A 365 -1.90 -8.56 -7.29
CA GLN A 365 -0.72 -7.97 -6.66
C GLN A 365 -0.14 -6.83 -7.51
N HIS A 366 -0.13 -6.96 -8.84
CA HIS A 366 0.25 -5.88 -9.75
C HIS A 366 -0.77 -4.73 -9.74
N GLN A 367 -2.08 -5.02 -9.81
CA GLN A 367 -3.14 -4.01 -9.73
C GLN A 367 -3.15 -3.22 -8.40
N GLN A 368 -2.59 -3.79 -7.34
CA GLN A 368 -2.41 -3.16 -6.02
C GLN A 368 -1.04 -2.48 -5.86
N GLY A 369 -0.24 -2.38 -6.94
CA GLY A 369 1.09 -1.78 -6.98
C GLY A 369 1.11 -0.33 -7.50
N PRO A 370 2.25 0.37 -7.36
CA PRO A 370 2.42 1.76 -7.80
C PRO A 370 2.41 1.94 -9.33
N ASP A 371 2.88 0.93 -10.06
CA ASP A 371 3.10 1.00 -11.51
C ASP A 371 1.81 0.78 -12.32
N PHE A 372 0.70 0.43 -11.65
CA PHE A 372 -0.56 0.11 -12.31
C PHE A 372 -1.45 1.34 -12.45
N ALA A 373 -1.62 1.81 -13.68
CA ALA A 373 -2.28 3.08 -14.01
C ALA A 373 -3.72 2.94 -14.54
N ALA A 374 -4.57 2.16 -13.86
CA ALA A 374 -6.01 2.16 -14.14
C ALA A 374 -6.73 3.33 -13.42
N PRO A 375 -7.91 3.76 -13.88
CA PRO A 375 -8.64 4.89 -13.29
C PRO A 375 -8.83 4.80 -11.77
N PHE A 376 -9.19 3.61 -11.27
CA PHE A 376 -9.38 3.36 -9.83
C PHE A 376 -8.07 3.34 -9.01
N ALA A 377 -6.91 3.27 -9.66
CA ALA A 377 -5.61 3.28 -9.02
C ALA A 377 -5.03 4.70 -8.87
N LEU A 378 -5.47 5.66 -9.70
CA LEU A 378 -5.00 7.05 -9.69
C LEU A 378 -5.21 7.77 -8.34
N GLN A 379 -6.27 7.41 -7.60
CA GLN A 379 -6.60 8.00 -6.30
C GLN A 379 -5.52 7.82 -5.21
N TRP A 380 -4.65 6.82 -5.37
CA TRP A 380 -3.60 6.46 -4.40
C TRP A 380 -2.32 7.28 -4.56
N THR A 381 -2.19 8.01 -5.67
CA THR A 381 -1.10 8.96 -5.94
C THR A 381 -1.02 10.03 -4.84
N ASP A 382 0.19 10.30 -4.36
CA ASP A 382 0.47 11.27 -3.31
C ASP A 382 -0.39 11.09 -2.03
N ARG A 383 -0.65 9.83 -1.65
CA ARG A 383 -1.35 9.49 -0.39
C ARG A 383 -0.38 9.08 0.70
N ALA A 384 -0.14 10.00 1.64
CA ALA A 384 0.76 9.85 2.78
C ALA A 384 0.60 8.50 3.53
N PRO A 385 1.62 7.62 3.51
CA PRO A 385 1.62 6.36 4.25
C PRO A 385 1.36 6.59 5.74
N ILE A 386 0.66 5.65 6.39
CA ILE A 386 0.21 5.71 7.80
C ILE A 386 -0.79 6.86 8.11
N LEU A 387 -0.52 8.10 7.71
CA LEU A 387 -1.33 9.27 8.08
C LEU A 387 -2.69 9.31 7.37
N PHE A 388 -2.73 8.99 6.06
CA PHE A 388 -3.98 8.93 5.30
C PHE A 388 -5.00 7.92 5.88
N PRO A 389 -4.64 6.63 6.09
CA PRO A 389 -5.57 5.68 6.70
C PRO A 389 -5.87 6.01 8.17
N LEU A 390 -4.92 6.55 8.95
CA LEU A 390 -5.18 6.99 10.33
C LEU A 390 -6.28 8.06 10.39
N THR A 391 -6.19 9.05 9.50
CA THR A 391 -7.13 10.18 9.43
C THR A 391 -8.52 9.68 9.07
N ASN A 392 -8.64 8.88 8.00
CA ASN A 392 -9.92 8.28 7.59
C ASN A 392 -10.51 7.36 8.69
N MET A 393 -9.69 6.57 9.38
CA MET A 393 -10.13 5.70 10.47
C MET A 393 -10.68 6.47 11.66
N VAL A 394 -10.08 7.63 12.00
CA VAL A 394 -10.52 8.45 13.13
C VAL A 394 -11.71 9.31 12.78
N LEU A 395 -11.70 10.00 11.63
CA LEU A 395 -12.76 10.93 11.25
C LEU A 395 -14.05 10.17 10.88
N TYR A 396 -13.97 9.28 9.89
CA TYR A 396 -15.14 8.67 9.25
C TYR A 396 -15.45 7.29 9.83
N GLY A 397 -14.49 6.36 9.79
CA GLY A 397 -14.75 4.95 10.05
C GLY A 397 -15.13 4.61 11.50
N MET A 398 -14.37 5.09 12.49
CA MET A 398 -14.67 4.91 13.92
C MET A 398 -15.53 6.03 14.50
N GLY A 399 -15.61 7.19 13.82
CA GLY A 399 -16.11 8.44 14.38
C GLY A 399 -15.12 9.09 15.35
N PHE A 400 -14.96 10.41 15.25
CA PHE A 400 -13.91 11.21 15.89
C PHE A 400 -13.63 10.86 17.38
N SER A 401 -14.68 10.81 18.20
CA SER A 401 -14.55 10.62 19.65
C SER A 401 -14.10 9.22 20.06
N ALA A 402 -14.69 8.17 19.45
CA ALA A 402 -14.29 6.79 19.69
C ALA A 402 -12.92 6.48 19.05
N GLY A 403 -12.63 7.04 17.87
CA GLY A 403 -11.33 6.90 17.19
C GLY A 403 -10.17 7.47 18.01
N ILE A 404 -10.31 8.68 18.56
CA ILE A 404 -9.32 9.27 19.47
C ILE A 404 -9.15 8.42 20.73
N ALA A 405 -10.26 7.99 21.37
CA ALA A 405 -10.18 7.13 22.55
C ALA A 405 -9.44 5.83 22.27
N ALA A 406 -9.71 5.20 21.12
CA ALA A 406 -9.08 3.96 20.68
C ALA A 406 -7.56 4.11 20.47
N TRP A 407 -7.11 5.13 19.74
CA TRP A 407 -5.68 5.36 19.49
C TRP A 407 -4.91 5.83 20.73
N LEU A 408 -5.51 6.67 21.59
CA LEU A 408 -4.92 6.99 22.90
C LEU A 408 -4.81 5.73 23.79
N GLY A 409 -5.82 4.85 23.74
CA GLY A 409 -5.78 3.55 24.40
C GLY A 409 -4.67 2.65 23.88
N PHE A 410 -4.48 2.60 22.56
CA PHE A 410 -3.38 1.88 21.90
C PHE A 410 -2.01 2.40 22.36
N LEU A 411 -1.76 3.72 22.22
CA LEU A 411 -0.48 4.33 22.59
C LEU A 411 -0.17 4.15 24.09
N TRP A 412 -1.18 4.27 24.95
CA TRP A 412 -1.01 4.09 26.39
C TRP A 412 -0.73 2.62 26.77
N ALA A 413 -1.41 1.66 26.14
CA ALA A 413 -1.15 0.23 26.35
C ALA A 413 0.22 -0.19 25.81
N LEU A 414 0.63 0.31 24.63
CA LEU A 414 1.98 0.13 24.07
C LEU A 414 3.05 0.66 25.03
N TRP A 415 2.87 1.88 25.55
CA TRP A 415 3.78 2.46 26.56
C TRP A 415 3.89 1.60 27.82
N ARG A 416 2.79 0.98 28.29
CA ARG A 416 2.84 0.04 29.43
C ARG A 416 3.63 -1.23 29.14
N ILE A 417 3.53 -1.78 27.93
CA ILE A 417 4.33 -2.94 27.49
C ILE A 417 5.82 -2.55 27.46
N VAL A 418 6.17 -1.44 26.79
CA VAL A 418 7.56 -0.94 26.69
C VAL A 418 8.15 -0.63 28.07
N ARG A 419 7.35 -0.12 29.01
CA ARG A 419 7.75 0.13 30.42
C ARG A 419 7.70 -1.12 31.31
N GLY A 420 7.46 -2.31 30.75
CA GLY A 420 7.48 -3.59 31.47
C GLY A 420 6.47 -3.66 32.63
N LYS A 421 5.31 -2.99 32.51
CA LYS A 421 4.31 -2.97 33.60
C LYS A 421 3.70 -4.37 33.79
N PRO A 422 3.36 -4.80 35.03
CA PRO A 422 2.91 -6.17 35.30
C PRO A 422 1.67 -6.65 34.51
N ASP A 423 0.87 -5.72 33.99
CA ASP A 423 -0.32 -5.97 33.17
C ASP A 423 -0.05 -6.05 31.66
N TRP A 424 1.21 -5.96 31.20
CA TRP A 424 1.59 -6.00 29.78
C TRP A 424 0.97 -7.18 29.01
N VAL A 425 0.84 -8.36 29.65
CA VAL A 425 0.26 -9.57 29.05
C VAL A 425 -1.18 -9.37 28.58
N LYS A 426 -1.96 -8.50 29.23
CA LYS A 426 -3.35 -8.19 28.85
C LYS A 426 -3.44 -7.37 27.58
N HIS A 427 -2.41 -6.57 27.32
CA HIS A 427 -2.31 -5.67 26.18
C HIS A 427 -1.62 -6.30 24.98
N ALA A 428 -0.80 -7.34 25.19
CA ALA A 428 0.08 -7.92 24.19
C ALA A 428 -0.64 -8.38 22.91
N ILE A 429 -1.73 -9.15 23.01
CA ILE A 429 -2.48 -9.61 21.81
C ILE A 429 -3.15 -8.43 21.07
N PRO A 430 -3.96 -7.56 21.72
CA PRO A 430 -4.55 -6.39 21.05
C PRO A 430 -3.53 -5.46 20.39
N ILE A 431 -2.40 -5.16 21.07
CA ILE A 431 -1.35 -4.29 20.55
C ILE A 431 -0.57 -4.94 19.40
N ALA A 432 -0.24 -6.24 19.52
CA ALA A 432 0.45 -6.94 18.45
C ALA A 432 -0.40 -7.01 17.18
N TRP A 433 -1.69 -7.37 17.31
CA TRP A 433 -2.58 -7.42 16.15
C TRP A 433 -2.81 -6.03 15.53
N ALA A 434 -3.34 -5.08 16.32
CA ALA A 434 -3.69 -3.76 15.80
C ALA A 434 -2.45 -3.01 15.29
N GLY A 435 -1.33 -3.07 16.02
CA GLY A 435 -0.10 -2.37 15.66
C GLY A 435 0.60 -2.95 14.44
N PHE A 436 0.78 -4.29 14.39
CA PHE A 436 1.39 -4.93 13.22
C PHE A 436 0.55 -4.71 11.97
N TYR A 437 -0.76 -5.00 12.05
CA TYR A 437 -1.63 -4.99 10.88
C TYR A 437 -1.89 -3.57 10.37
N PHE A 438 -1.99 -2.58 11.26
CA PHE A 438 -2.06 -1.17 10.86
C PHE A 438 -0.80 -0.71 10.11
N VAL A 439 0.41 -1.07 10.57
CA VAL A 439 1.64 -0.75 9.84
C VAL A 439 1.68 -1.53 8.51
N PHE A 440 1.39 -2.83 8.54
CA PHE A 440 1.40 -3.70 7.36
C PHE A 440 0.49 -3.20 6.23
N MET A 441 -0.75 -2.79 6.54
CA MET A 441 -1.66 -2.22 5.54
C MET A 441 -1.37 -0.75 5.25
N GLY A 442 -1.01 0.04 6.26
CA GLY A 442 -0.78 1.49 6.11
C GLY A 442 0.47 1.88 5.34
N THR A 443 1.38 0.93 5.08
CA THR A 443 2.53 1.08 4.17
C THR A 443 2.34 0.42 2.80
N ARG A 444 1.18 -0.16 2.48
CA ARG A 444 0.88 -0.64 1.12
C ARG A 444 0.56 0.53 0.19
N TRP A 445 0.62 0.29 -1.12
CA TRP A 445 0.27 1.29 -2.12
C TRP A 445 -1.21 1.66 -2.03
N VAL A 446 -2.09 0.68 -2.23
CA VAL A 446 -3.53 0.78 -1.95
C VAL A 446 -3.78 0.76 -0.45
N LYS A 447 -4.47 1.78 0.07
CA LYS A 447 -4.67 2.03 1.51
C LYS A 447 -6.15 2.17 1.89
N SER A 448 -7.05 1.53 1.15
CA SER A 448 -8.51 1.64 1.37
C SER A 448 -8.89 1.24 2.80
N ILE A 449 -9.74 2.05 3.42
CA ILE A 449 -10.07 1.97 4.84
C ILE A 449 -10.79 0.68 5.23
N ARG A 450 -11.59 0.10 4.32
CA ARG A 450 -12.24 -1.19 4.55
C ARG A 450 -11.22 -2.31 4.87
N TYR A 451 -10.00 -2.23 4.35
CA TYR A 451 -8.95 -3.21 4.64
C TYR A 451 -8.45 -3.16 6.09
N PHE A 452 -8.72 -2.07 6.83
CA PHE A 452 -8.39 -1.91 8.25
C PHE A 452 -9.51 -2.38 9.19
N LEU A 453 -10.69 -2.76 8.68
CA LEU A 453 -11.81 -3.25 9.48
C LEU A 453 -11.42 -4.36 10.51
N PRO A 454 -10.53 -5.33 10.19
CA PRO A 454 -10.12 -6.38 11.15
C PRO A 454 -9.41 -5.90 12.43
N ILE A 455 -8.97 -4.63 12.55
CA ILE A 455 -8.33 -4.09 13.76
C ILE A 455 -9.24 -3.24 14.64
N TYR A 456 -10.40 -2.79 14.12
CA TYR A 456 -11.39 -1.98 14.86
C TYR A 456 -11.79 -2.63 16.21
N PRO A 457 -12.13 -3.95 16.26
CA PRO A 457 -12.37 -4.69 17.49
C PRO A 457 -11.34 -4.49 18.60
N MET A 458 -10.04 -4.52 18.25
CA MET A 458 -8.95 -4.41 19.23
C MET A 458 -8.67 -2.95 19.61
N LEU A 459 -8.87 -2.02 18.69
CA LEU A 459 -8.77 -0.58 18.93
C LEU A 459 -9.87 -0.08 19.87
N PHE A 460 -11.14 -0.42 19.62
CA PHE A 460 -12.25 -0.08 20.53
C PHE A 460 -12.13 -0.70 21.92
N LEU A 461 -11.58 -1.92 21.99
CA LEU A 461 -11.25 -2.58 23.25
C LEU A 461 -10.22 -1.78 24.08
N LEU A 462 -9.16 -1.28 23.44
CA LEU A 462 -8.11 -0.51 24.10
C LEU A 462 -8.61 0.89 24.52
N GLY A 463 -9.43 1.54 23.69
CA GLY A 463 -10.10 2.80 24.06
C GLY A 463 -11.08 2.66 25.22
N SER A 464 -11.87 1.59 25.23
CA SER A 464 -12.78 1.28 26.34
C SER A 464 -12.02 1.03 27.65
N TRP A 465 -10.87 0.35 27.57
CA TRP A 465 -10.00 0.14 28.72
C TRP A 465 -9.40 1.44 29.25
N VAL A 466 -8.91 2.34 28.39
CA VAL A 466 -8.27 3.59 28.86
C VAL A 466 -9.28 4.51 29.55
N LEU A 467 -10.50 4.60 29.03
CA LEU A 467 -11.61 5.35 29.65
C LEU A 467 -11.97 4.80 31.04
N PHE A 468 -12.17 3.49 31.18
CA PHE A 468 -12.46 2.89 32.49
C PHE A 468 -11.28 2.92 33.47
N MET A 469 -10.04 2.87 32.98
CA MET A 469 -8.86 3.09 33.82
C MET A 469 -8.82 4.53 34.38
N VAL A 470 -9.18 5.55 33.59
CA VAL A 470 -9.30 6.94 34.06
C VAL A 470 -10.41 7.05 35.12
N TRP A 471 -11.58 6.46 34.86
CA TRP A 471 -12.68 6.39 35.81
C TRP A 471 -12.30 5.72 37.15
N ASP A 472 -11.67 4.54 37.11
CA ASP A 472 -11.29 3.82 38.33
C ASP A 472 -10.20 4.56 39.13
N LYS A 473 -9.25 5.22 38.45
CA LYS A 473 -8.27 6.12 39.11
C LYS A 473 -8.94 7.33 39.76
N ALA A 474 -9.86 7.99 39.07
CA ALA A 474 -10.63 9.11 39.62
C ALA A 474 -11.48 8.66 40.83
N LYS A 475 -12.09 7.49 40.75
CA LYS A 475 -12.83 6.88 41.85
C LYS A 475 -11.96 6.62 43.07
N ALA A 476 -10.77 6.03 42.88
CA ALA A 476 -9.83 5.72 43.95
C ALA A 476 -9.18 6.96 44.60
N ALA A 477 -8.99 8.05 43.84
CA ALA A 477 -8.38 9.28 44.33
C ALA A 477 -9.29 10.14 45.24
N GLU A 478 -10.59 9.82 45.35
CA GLU A 478 -11.58 10.64 46.04
C GLU A 478 -12.13 10.00 47.34
N ARG A 479 -11.61 10.48 48.49
CA ARG A 479 -12.45 10.76 49.66
C ARG A 479 -12.74 12.28 49.67
N GLY A 480 -13.90 12.70 49.15
CA GLY A 480 -14.47 14.03 49.43
C GLY A 480 -14.33 15.18 48.41
N ARG A 481 -14.12 14.94 47.10
CA ARG A 481 -14.11 16.03 46.08
C ARG A 481 -14.68 15.57 44.71
N PRO A 482 -16.00 15.67 44.43
CA PRO A 482 -16.68 14.93 43.35
C PRO A 482 -16.30 15.26 41.89
N PHE A 483 -15.47 16.29 41.66
CA PHE A 483 -15.18 16.81 40.33
C PHE A 483 -14.43 15.83 39.41
N LYS A 484 -13.48 15.02 39.92
CA LYS A 484 -12.68 14.13 39.06
C LYS A 484 -13.52 12.95 38.56
N ARG A 485 -14.44 12.44 39.39
CA ARG A 485 -15.45 11.47 38.96
C ARG A 485 -16.40 12.06 37.92
N ALA A 486 -16.91 13.27 38.12
CA ALA A 486 -17.77 13.94 37.14
C ALA A 486 -17.05 14.10 35.77
N ALA A 487 -15.79 14.57 35.77
CA ALA A 487 -14.99 14.69 34.56
C ALA A 487 -14.73 13.32 33.88
N ALA A 488 -14.44 12.26 34.65
CA ALA A 488 -14.21 10.93 34.08
C ALA A 488 -15.49 10.27 33.52
N ALA A 489 -16.67 10.53 34.12
CA ALA A 489 -17.94 10.16 33.51
C ALA A 489 -18.22 10.96 32.23
N LEU A 490 -17.97 12.27 32.26
CA LEU A 490 -18.14 13.15 31.11
C LEU A 490 -17.27 12.70 29.93
N LEU A 491 -16.03 12.26 30.15
CA LEU A 491 -15.18 11.69 29.09
C LEU A 491 -15.79 10.42 28.44
N ILE A 492 -16.46 9.56 29.21
CA ILE A 492 -17.16 8.39 28.66
C ILE A 492 -18.40 8.83 27.85
N VAL A 493 -19.15 9.82 28.34
CA VAL A 493 -20.31 10.38 27.63
C VAL A 493 -19.90 11.08 26.33
N ILE A 494 -18.84 11.89 26.36
CA ILE A 494 -18.23 12.54 25.17
C ILE A 494 -17.64 11.52 24.20
N ALA A 495 -17.22 10.34 24.66
CA ALA A 495 -16.81 9.27 23.76
C ALA A 495 -18.01 8.61 23.03
N ILE A 496 -19.12 8.36 23.74
CA ILE A 496 -20.28 7.63 23.23
C ILE A 496 -21.23 8.51 22.41
N VAL A 497 -21.65 9.67 22.94
CA VAL A 497 -22.76 10.46 22.37
C VAL A 497 -22.46 10.96 20.95
N PRO A 498 -21.29 11.56 20.65
CA PRO A 498 -20.96 11.98 19.28
C PRO A 498 -20.85 10.78 18.32
N SER A 499 -20.29 9.65 18.74
CA SER A 499 -20.25 8.43 17.92
C SER A 499 -21.65 7.86 17.63
N LEU A 500 -22.57 7.91 18.61
CA LEU A 500 -23.96 7.49 18.40
C LEU A 500 -24.72 8.45 17.46
N LEU A 501 -24.52 9.76 17.62
CA LEU A 501 -25.08 10.76 16.69
C LEU A 501 -24.51 10.60 15.28
N TRP A 502 -23.22 10.27 15.15
CA TRP A 502 -22.58 9.99 13.87
C TRP A 502 -23.19 8.75 13.20
N ALA A 503 -23.31 7.62 13.92
CA ALA A 503 -23.97 6.41 13.41
C ALA A 503 -25.45 6.66 13.02
N ASN A 504 -26.19 7.43 13.83
CA ASN A 504 -27.58 7.78 13.56
C ASN A 504 -27.73 8.79 12.40
N SER A 505 -26.70 9.58 12.11
CA SER A 505 -26.70 10.41 10.90
C SER A 505 -26.35 9.56 9.69
N PHE A 506 -25.37 8.66 9.82
CA PHE A 506 -24.91 7.77 8.76
C PHE A 506 -25.99 6.80 8.26
N ILE A 507 -26.81 6.23 9.15
CA ILE A 507 -27.89 5.32 8.75
C ILE A 507 -28.93 5.99 7.84
N THR A 508 -29.02 7.33 7.82
CA THR A 508 -29.97 8.03 6.96
C THR A 508 -29.70 7.76 5.47
N THR A 509 -28.43 7.59 5.08
CA THR A 509 -27.99 7.21 3.73
C THR A 509 -28.79 6.03 3.18
N TYR A 510 -28.89 4.93 3.94
CA TYR A 510 -29.61 3.71 3.53
C TYR A 510 -31.14 3.79 3.67
N THR A 511 -31.68 4.91 4.16
CA THR A 511 -33.12 5.17 4.25
C THR A 511 -33.61 6.25 3.28
N THR A 512 -32.69 6.94 2.59
CA THR A 512 -32.98 7.94 1.57
C THR A 512 -32.74 7.37 0.18
N PRO A 513 -33.52 7.73 -0.85
CA PRO A 513 -33.26 7.28 -2.21
C PRO A 513 -31.86 7.67 -2.69
N PHE A 514 -31.22 6.74 -3.40
CA PHE A 514 -29.86 6.89 -3.90
C PHE A 514 -29.68 8.15 -4.76
N THR A 515 -28.52 8.83 -4.68
CA THR A 515 -28.27 10.08 -5.41
C THR A 515 -28.47 9.94 -6.91
N ARG A 516 -27.98 8.85 -7.52
CA ARG A 516 -28.16 8.58 -8.95
C ARG A 516 -29.59 8.20 -9.33
N ILE A 517 -30.37 7.63 -8.40
CA ILE A 517 -31.82 7.39 -8.60
C ILE A 517 -32.57 8.74 -8.59
N ARG A 518 -32.34 9.57 -7.56
CA ARG A 518 -32.91 10.94 -7.48
C ARG A 518 -32.55 11.81 -8.68
N ALA A 519 -31.30 11.73 -9.15
CA ALA A 519 -30.87 12.41 -10.36
C ALA A 519 -31.60 11.89 -11.61
N SER A 520 -31.86 10.58 -11.69
CA SER A 520 -32.57 9.96 -12.82
C SER A 520 -34.05 10.32 -12.84
N GLU A 521 -34.72 10.35 -11.67
CA GLU A 521 -36.08 10.88 -11.52
C GLU A 521 -36.14 12.33 -12.01
N TRP A 522 -35.27 13.20 -11.47
CA TRP A 522 -35.21 14.60 -11.90
C TRP A 522 -34.94 14.75 -13.41
N ILE A 523 -34.06 13.95 -14.00
CA ILE A 523 -33.81 13.96 -15.45
C ILE A 523 -35.09 13.64 -16.23
N PHE A 524 -35.84 12.61 -15.87
CA PHE A 524 -37.09 12.27 -16.57
C PHE A 524 -38.17 13.35 -16.44
N ASP A 525 -38.15 14.14 -15.37
CA ASP A 525 -39.18 15.14 -15.11
C ASP A 525 -38.80 16.54 -15.65
N ASN A 526 -37.49 16.82 -15.83
CA ASN A 526 -36.96 18.16 -16.17
C ASN A 526 -36.24 18.26 -17.52
N ILE A 527 -35.61 17.19 -18.02
CA ILE A 527 -34.90 17.24 -19.31
C ILE A 527 -35.87 16.89 -20.46
N PRO A 528 -35.99 17.73 -21.51
CA PRO A 528 -36.87 17.42 -22.63
C PRO A 528 -36.44 16.15 -23.38
N SER A 529 -37.35 15.20 -23.58
CA SER A 529 -37.14 14.10 -24.54
C SER A 529 -37.47 14.57 -25.97
N GLY A 530 -37.64 13.65 -26.94
CA GLY A 530 -38.10 14.01 -28.29
C GLY A 530 -39.46 14.71 -28.30
N ALA A 531 -40.32 14.45 -27.31
CA ALA A 531 -41.62 15.11 -27.17
C ALA A 531 -42.00 15.39 -25.71
N THR A 532 -42.64 16.53 -25.45
CA THR A 532 -43.11 16.95 -24.12
C THR A 532 -44.61 17.25 -24.17
N LEU A 533 -45.38 16.67 -23.27
CA LEU A 533 -46.79 16.98 -23.02
C LEU A 533 -46.90 18.12 -22.00
N PHE A 534 -47.75 19.10 -22.26
CA PHE A 534 -48.10 20.17 -21.32
C PHE A 534 -49.51 19.95 -20.79
N TYR A 535 -49.69 20.15 -19.48
CA TYR A 535 -50.97 20.02 -18.81
C TYR A 535 -51.07 20.99 -17.63
N GLU A 536 -52.28 21.48 -17.33
CA GLU A 536 -52.55 22.27 -16.13
C GLU A 536 -53.02 21.36 -14.99
N ALA A 537 -52.36 21.45 -13.83
CA ALA A 537 -52.78 20.79 -12.59
C ALA A 537 -52.51 21.71 -11.39
N ASP A 538 -53.41 21.74 -10.41
CA ASP A 538 -53.39 22.66 -9.25
C ASP A 538 -53.23 24.15 -9.61
N GLY A 539 -53.68 24.57 -10.80
CA GLY A 539 -53.54 25.95 -11.29
C GLY A 539 -52.11 26.32 -11.72
N GLN A 540 -51.28 25.33 -12.04
CA GLN A 540 -49.95 25.50 -12.61
C GLN A 540 -49.80 24.67 -13.89
N GLU A 541 -49.16 25.25 -14.91
CA GLU A 541 -48.70 24.49 -16.08
C GLU A 541 -47.54 23.57 -15.65
N LYS A 542 -47.66 22.29 -16.01
CA LYS A 542 -46.68 21.23 -15.75
C LYS A 542 -46.34 20.52 -17.06
N GLN A 543 -45.21 19.84 -17.06
CA GLN A 543 -44.67 19.13 -18.22
C GLN A 543 -44.49 17.63 -17.90
N LEU A 544 -44.75 16.78 -18.90
CA LEU A 544 -44.48 15.34 -18.84
C LEU A 544 -43.69 14.93 -20.10
N GLN A 545 -42.56 14.28 -19.93
CA GLN A 545 -41.73 13.84 -21.05
C GLN A 545 -42.29 12.55 -21.65
N LEU A 546 -42.27 12.43 -22.98
CA LEU A 546 -42.85 11.31 -23.73
C LEU A 546 -41.77 10.43 -24.39
N PRO A 547 -42.05 9.14 -24.64
CA PRO A 547 -41.08 8.21 -25.23
C PRO A 547 -40.92 8.40 -26.75
N LEU A 548 -40.29 9.51 -27.16
CA LEU A 548 -39.85 9.76 -28.54
C LEU A 548 -38.32 9.86 -28.61
N LYS A 549 -37.70 8.97 -29.38
CA LYS A 549 -36.27 8.93 -29.66
C LYS A 549 -36.01 8.51 -31.10
N GLN A 550 -35.22 9.32 -31.82
CA GLN A 550 -34.64 9.00 -33.14
C GLN A 550 -35.62 8.34 -34.11
N PHE A 551 -36.76 8.98 -34.34
CA PHE A 551 -37.80 8.50 -35.24
C PHE A 551 -37.84 9.35 -36.52
N ASP A 552 -37.79 8.71 -37.68
CA ASP A 552 -37.96 9.38 -38.97
C ASP A 552 -39.43 9.27 -39.39
N PHE A 553 -40.16 10.38 -39.27
CA PHE A 553 -41.51 10.51 -39.80
C PHE A 553 -41.47 10.57 -41.32
N VAL A 554 -42.35 9.81 -41.99
CA VAL A 554 -42.48 9.78 -43.46
C VAL A 554 -43.96 9.93 -43.81
N GLY A 555 -44.28 10.80 -44.77
CA GLY A 555 -45.64 10.93 -45.29
C GLY A 555 -46.23 9.59 -45.73
N SER A 556 -47.51 9.37 -45.45
CA SER A 556 -48.26 8.10 -45.67
C SER A 556 -47.85 6.88 -44.82
N SER A 557 -46.97 7.04 -43.82
CA SER A 557 -46.69 5.99 -42.83
C SER A 557 -47.72 5.96 -41.69
N SER A 558 -47.85 4.83 -40.99
CA SER A 558 -48.72 4.72 -39.80
C SER A 558 -48.30 5.71 -38.71
N PRO A 559 -49.25 6.37 -38.01
CA PRO A 559 -48.93 7.36 -36.99
C PRO A 559 -48.12 6.75 -35.84
N PHE A 560 -47.05 7.42 -35.43
CA PHE A 560 -46.22 7.00 -34.31
C PHE A 560 -46.98 7.19 -33.00
N ARG A 561 -47.05 6.15 -32.15
CA ARG A 561 -47.82 6.17 -30.90
C ARG A 561 -46.91 6.20 -29.69
N MET A 562 -47.12 7.18 -28.82
CA MET A 562 -46.47 7.35 -27.53
C MET A 562 -47.50 7.07 -26.43
N GLY A 563 -47.27 6.01 -25.65
CA GLY A 563 -48.05 5.73 -24.45
C GLY A 563 -47.50 6.50 -23.24
N PHE A 564 -48.39 7.00 -22.40
CA PHE A 564 -48.05 7.67 -21.15
C PHE A 564 -49.11 7.42 -20.07
N GLU A 565 -48.74 7.62 -18.82
CA GLU A 565 -49.64 7.56 -17.66
C GLU A 565 -49.63 8.93 -16.98
N MET A 566 -50.80 9.44 -16.60
CA MET A 566 -50.90 10.75 -15.93
C MET A 566 -50.42 10.63 -14.48
N PRO A 567 -49.45 11.45 -14.02
CA PRO A 567 -48.94 11.39 -12.65
C PRO A 567 -49.94 11.92 -11.62
N GLU A 568 -50.85 12.80 -12.05
CA GLU A 568 -51.86 13.49 -11.23
C GLU A 568 -53.06 13.89 -12.11
N ASP A 569 -54.18 14.27 -11.49
CA ASP A 569 -55.36 14.77 -12.21
C ASP A 569 -55.03 16.13 -12.86
N GLY A 570 -55.30 16.30 -14.15
CA GLY A 570 -54.95 17.52 -14.87
C GLY A 570 -55.51 17.62 -16.28
N THR A 571 -55.46 18.82 -16.85
CA THR A 571 -55.99 19.12 -18.19
C THR A 571 -54.86 19.31 -19.17
N VAL A 572 -54.74 18.41 -20.16
CA VAL A 572 -53.77 18.52 -21.25
C VAL A 572 -54.11 19.70 -22.15
N THR A 573 -53.11 20.52 -22.46
CA THR A 573 -53.24 21.78 -23.23
C THR A 573 -52.38 21.83 -24.50
N ALA A 574 -51.21 21.18 -24.53
CA ALA A 574 -50.33 21.21 -25.71
C ALA A 574 -49.32 20.06 -25.73
N VAL A 575 -48.70 19.84 -26.90
CA VAL A 575 -47.59 18.89 -27.09
C VAL A 575 -46.49 19.54 -27.90
N SER A 576 -45.26 19.49 -27.40
CA SER A 576 -44.07 19.96 -28.10
C SER A 576 -43.26 18.79 -28.66
N LEU A 577 -43.00 18.81 -29.97
CA LEU A 577 -41.99 17.99 -30.62
C LEU A 577 -40.68 18.79 -30.59
N ASN A 578 -39.72 18.39 -29.74
CA ASN A 578 -38.64 19.27 -29.29
C ASN A 578 -37.47 19.41 -30.26
N TYR A 579 -37.23 18.40 -31.10
CA TYR A 579 -35.99 18.26 -31.87
C TYR A 579 -36.25 17.75 -33.30
N LEU A 580 -37.13 18.44 -34.02
CA LEU A 580 -37.43 18.12 -35.42
C LEU A 580 -36.39 18.75 -36.37
N SER A 581 -36.00 18.02 -37.41
CA SER A 581 -35.09 18.50 -38.46
C SER A 581 -35.31 17.77 -39.79
N ILE A 582 -34.88 18.37 -40.89
CA ILE A 582 -34.89 17.75 -42.23
C ILE A 582 -33.62 16.89 -42.39
N PRO A 583 -33.74 15.60 -42.75
CA PRO A 583 -32.58 14.75 -43.03
C PRO A 583 -31.72 15.31 -44.16
N THR A 584 -30.41 15.41 -43.93
CA THR A 584 -29.41 16.04 -44.82
C THR A 584 -29.40 15.46 -46.23
N GLU A 585 -29.68 14.16 -46.37
CA GLU A 585 -29.78 13.44 -47.66
C GLU A 585 -30.93 13.93 -48.56
N THR A 586 -31.92 14.62 -47.99
CA THR A 586 -33.13 15.10 -48.68
C THR A 586 -33.25 16.63 -48.68
N ALA A 587 -32.21 17.33 -48.23
CA ALA A 587 -32.27 18.77 -48.04
C ALA A 587 -32.10 19.54 -49.36
N VAL A 588 -32.90 20.59 -49.50
CA VAL A 588 -32.73 21.67 -50.48
C VAL A 588 -32.48 22.94 -49.67
N ASP A 589 -31.58 23.82 -50.12
CA ASP A 589 -31.24 25.05 -49.39
C ASP A 589 -32.48 25.91 -49.08
N GLY A 590 -32.87 25.94 -47.80
CA GLY A 590 -34.05 26.67 -47.31
C GLY A 590 -34.85 25.89 -46.26
N SER A 591 -35.90 26.53 -45.75
CA SER A 591 -36.86 25.88 -44.84
C SER A 591 -37.98 25.17 -45.62
N ARG A 592 -38.34 23.94 -45.23
CA ARG A 592 -39.48 23.19 -45.77
C ARG A 592 -40.68 23.32 -44.83
N SER A 593 -41.86 23.61 -45.39
CA SER A 593 -43.10 23.69 -44.61
C SER A 593 -43.70 22.29 -44.47
N GLU A 594 -43.89 21.84 -43.24
CA GLU A 594 -44.37 20.52 -42.87
C GLU A 594 -45.66 20.62 -42.05
N GLN A 595 -46.59 19.68 -42.24
CA GLN A 595 -47.84 19.62 -41.48
C GLN A 595 -47.92 18.34 -40.64
N PHE A 596 -48.02 18.52 -39.33
CA PHE A 596 -48.15 17.45 -38.35
C PHE A 596 -49.59 17.38 -37.86
N LYS A 597 -50.08 16.16 -37.68
CA LYS A 597 -51.33 15.88 -36.98
C LYS A 597 -51.01 15.17 -35.66
N VAL A 598 -51.62 15.64 -34.58
CA VAL A 598 -51.48 15.06 -33.23
C VAL A 598 -52.86 14.64 -32.75
N SER A 599 -53.03 13.36 -32.42
CA SER A 599 -54.30 12.80 -31.93
C SER A 599 -54.09 12.11 -30.57
N LEU A 600 -54.79 12.60 -29.53
CA LEU A 600 -54.80 12.11 -28.15
C LEU A 600 -56.02 11.20 -27.91
N ASP A 601 -55.82 10.01 -27.33
CA ASP A 601 -56.87 9.04 -27.01
C ASP A 601 -57.48 9.28 -25.61
N THR A 602 -58.77 9.60 -25.60
CA THR A 602 -59.61 9.85 -24.43
C THR A 602 -60.65 8.73 -24.28
N ASN A 603 -60.20 7.55 -23.85
CA ASN A 603 -61.05 6.38 -23.56
C ASN A 603 -62.00 6.01 -24.73
N GLY A 604 -61.49 5.98 -25.96
CA GLY A 604 -62.26 5.61 -27.16
C GLY A 604 -62.84 6.78 -27.97
N SER A 605 -62.45 8.01 -27.64
CA SER A 605 -62.60 9.19 -28.49
C SER A 605 -61.22 9.80 -28.76
N PHE A 606 -61.04 10.47 -29.90
CA PHE A 606 -59.78 11.13 -30.25
C PHE A 606 -59.96 12.65 -30.24
N VAL A 607 -59.06 13.34 -29.55
CA VAL A 607 -58.89 14.80 -29.63
C VAL A 607 -57.75 15.06 -30.60
N GLU A 608 -58.04 15.73 -31.72
CA GLU A 608 -57.09 15.92 -32.82
C GLU A 608 -56.77 17.41 -33.04
N SER A 609 -55.51 17.72 -33.33
CA SER A 609 -55.05 19.05 -33.72
C SER A 609 -53.99 18.93 -34.82
N GLU A 610 -53.89 19.96 -35.67
CA GLU A 610 -52.95 20.01 -36.79
C GLU A 610 -52.12 21.29 -36.72
N GLN A 611 -50.81 21.16 -36.93
CA GLN A 611 -49.86 22.28 -36.88
C GLN A 611 -48.96 22.26 -38.12
N THR A 612 -48.82 23.42 -38.76
CA THR A 612 -47.82 23.64 -39.81
C THR A 612 -46.56 24.30 -39.23
N ALA A 613 -45.38 23.82 -39.59
CA ALA A 613 -44.10 24.35 -39.15
C ALA A 613 -43.09 24.45 -40.29
N ALA A 614 -42.28 25.52 -40.31
CA ALA A 614 -41.17 25.67 -41.24
C ALA A 614 -39.90 25.09 -40.62
N LEU A 615 -39.49 23.90 -41.05
CA LEU A 615 -38.32 23.18 -40.56
C LEU A 615 -37.09 23.41 -41.45
N THR A 616 -35.91 23.23 -40.87
CA THR A 616 -34.60 23.35 -41.52
C THR A 616 -33.75 22.09 -41.21
N GLN A 617 -32.46 22.11 -41.52
CA GLN A 617 -31.54 21.06 -41.07
C GLN A 617 -31.22 21.13 -39.55
N GLU A 618 -31.49 22.27 -38.90
CA GLU A 618 -31.26 22.45 -37.46
C GLU A 618 -32.34 21.77 -36.62
N ARG A 619 -32.02 21.43 -35.37
CA ARG A 619 -32.95 20.83 -34.40
C ARG A 619 -33.90 21.91 -33.87
N GLN A 620 -35.14 21.90 -34.33
CA GLN A 620 -36.15 22.90 -33.99
C GLN A 620 -37.31 22.32 -33.18
N ARG A 621 -37.90 23.16 -32.31
CA ARG A 621 -39.09 22.84 -31.53
C ARG A 621 -40.37 23.24 -32.28
N VAL A 622 -41.37 22.36 -32.29
CA VAL A 622 -42.72 22.64 -32.79
C VAL A 622 -43.74 22.27 -31.71
N THR A 623 -44.51 23.25 -31.25
CA THR A 623 -45.60 23.03 -30.30
C THR A 623 -46.94 22.96 -31.05
N VAL A 624 -47.76 21.99 -30.67
CA VAL A 624 -49.12 21.76 -31.18
C VAL A 624 -50.08 21.93 -30.02
N ASP A 625 -50.88 22.99 -30.05
CA ASP A 625 -51.91 23.24 -29.05
C ASP A 625 -53.04 22.20 -29.21
N LEU A 626 -53.49 21.65 -28.09
CA LEU A 626 -54.59 20.70 -28.01
C LEU A 626 -55.79 21.35 -27.31
N PRO A 627 -57.04 21.02 -27.70
CA PRO A 627 -58.21 21.37 -26.91
C PRO A 627 -58.08 20.88 -25.46
N ASP A 628 -58.42 21.74 -24.49
CA ASP A 628 -58.40 21.46 -23.04
C ASP A 628 -59.02 20.08 -22.71
N THR A 629 -58.17 19.10 -22.44
CA THR A 629 -58.58 17.70 -22.28
C THR A 629 -58.29 17.21 -20.86
N PRO A 630 -59.30 17.10 -19.98
CA PRO A 630 -59.11 16.61 -18.62
C PRO A 630 -58.85 15.11 -18.60
N LEU A 631 -57.73 14.71 -18.00
CA LEU A 631 -57.30 13.33 -17.79
C LEU A 631 -57.14 13.05 -16.28
N THR A 632 -57.34 11.79 -15.89
CA THR A 632 -57.25 11.34 -14.49
C THR A 632 -55.89 10.75 -14.14
N ALA A 633 -55.46 10.90 -12.89
CA ALA A 633 -54.25 10.26 -12.39
C ALA A 633 -54.28 8.73 -12.55
N GLY A 634 -53.16 8.14 -12.96
CA GLY A 634 -52.99 6.69 -13.09
C GLY A 634 -53.75 6.03 -14.24
N SER A 635 -54.42 6.78 -15.12
CA SER A 635 -54.95 6.22 -16.38
C SER A 635 -53.89 6.28 -17.49
N PHE A 636 -53.79 5.18 -18.24
CA PHE A 636 -52.87 5.06 -19.37
C PHE A 636 -53.52 5.59 -20.65
N HIS A 637 -52.86 6.52 -21.30
CA HIS A 637 -53.31 7.19 -22.53
C HIS A 637 -52.28 6.98 -23.64
N ASN A 638 -52.76 7.10 -24.88
CA ASN A 638 -51.89 7.15 -26.04
C ASN A 638 -52.04 8.50 -26.72
N ILE A 639 -50.93 9.08 -27.14
CA ILE A 639 -50.92 10.17 -28.11
C ILE A 639 -50.21 9.71 -29.37
N SER A 640 -50.72 10.14 -30.52
CA SER A 640 -50.23 9.71 -31.82
C SER A 640 -49.86 10.90 -32.69
N VAL A 641 -48.76 10.78 -33.43
CA VAL A 641 -48.21 11.83 -34.29
C VAL A 641 -48.09 11.30 -35.71
N GLU A 642 -48.68 12.01 -36.65
CA GLU A 642 -48.67 11.72 -38.08
C GLU A 642 -48.07 12.90 -38.85
N LEU A 643 -47.26 12.61 -39.87
CA LEU A 643 -46.77 13.61 -40.81
C LEU A 643 -47.63 13.55 -42.08
N LEU A 644 -48.35 14.63 -42.37
CA LEU A 644 -49.28 14.72 -43.50
C LEU A 644 -48.58 15.15 -44.81
N SER A 645 -47.26 15.36 -44.77
CA SER A 645 -46.44 15.90 -45.85
C SER A 645 -45.46 14.85 -46.40
N ASP A 646 -45.19 14.87 -47.71
CA ASP A 646 -44.49 13.78 -48.40
C ASP A 646 -42.96 13.68 -48.13
N GLY A 647 -42.35 14.69 -47.49
CA GLY A 647 -40.92 14.70 -47.19
C GLY A 647 -40.60 14.08 -45.83
N PRO A 648 -39.47 13.36 -45.65
CA PRO A 648 -39.13 12.77 -44.35
C PRO A 648 -38.69 13.85 -43.35
N VAL A 649 -39.13 13.74 -42.08
CA VAL A 649 -38.72 14.61 -40.97
C VAL A 649 -38.16 13.76 -39.83
N ARG A 650 -36.95 14.09 -39.37
CA ARG A 650 -36.29 13.40 -38.25
C ARG A 650 -36.67 14.03 -36.92
N ALA A 651 -37.17 13.23 -35.99
CA ALA A 651 -37.34 13.59 -34.59
C ALA A 651 -36.18 13.03 -33.75
N GLY A 652 -35.30 13.94 -33.32
CA GLY A 652 -34.27 13.66 -32.34
C GLY A 652 -34.80 13.62 -30.89
N THR A 653 -33.88 13.71 -29.94
CA THR A 653 -34.13 13.89 -28.51
C THR A 653 -32.94 14.63 -27.88
N SER A 654 -32.95 14.93 -26.58
CA SER A 654 -31.78 15.44 -25.86
C SER A 654 -30.58 14.49 -25.99
N LEU A 655 -29.41 15.08 -26.21
CA LEU A 655 -28.12 14.41 -26.32
C LEU A 655 -27.39 14.55 -24.97
N LEU A 656 -27.26 13.43 -24.25
CA LEU A 656 -26.67 13.37 -22.92
C LEU A 656 -25.21 12.88 -23.00
N MET A 657 -24.33 13.53 -22.25
CA MET A 657 -22.92 13.16 -22.14
C MET A 657 -22.56 12.80 -20.69
N THR A 658 -22.14 11.56 -20.47
CA THR A 658 -21.54 11.07 -19.22
C THR A 658 -20.05 10.80 -19.40
N GLU A 659 -19.27 10.72 -18.33
CA GLU A 659 -17.86 10.36 -18.44
C GLU A 659 -17.67 8.83 -18.55
N ALA A 660 -16.65 8.39 -19.30
CA ALA A 660 -16.25 6.98 -19.28
C ALA A 660 -15.70 6.61 -17.89
N TRP A 661 -15.80 5.33 -17.52
CA TRP A 661 -15.53 4.82 -16.16
C TRP A 661 -16.56 5.26 -15.07
N ASP A 662 -17.56 6.06 -15.43
CA ASP A 662 -18.70 6.36 -14.57
C ASP A 662 -19.99 5.62 -15.00
N ASP A 663 -21.03 5.69 -14.17
CA ASP A 663 -22.29 5.00 -14.44
C ASP A 663 -23.25 5.88 -15.27
N LEU A 664 -23.84 5.30 -16.32
CA LEU A 664 -24.78 5.97 -17.25
C LEU A 664 -26.05 6.44 -16.53
N LEU A 665 -26.43 7.70 -16.74
CA LEU A 665 -27.68 8.27 -16.23
C LEU A 665 -28.50 8.95 -17.34
N PRO A 666 -29.85 8.89 -17.29
CA PRO A 666 -30.65 8.30 -16.21
C PRO A 666 -30.71 6.77 -16.28
N VAL A 667 -30.84 6.10 -15.13
CA VAL A 667 -31.23 4.68 -15.08
C VAL A 667 -32.71 4.53 -15.41
N GLY A 668 -33.13 3.39 -15.98
CA GLY A 668 -34.53 3.15 -16.29
C GLY A 668 -35.37 2.98 -15.01
N LEU A 669 -36.44 3.75 -14.85
CA LEU A 669 -37.25 3.84 -13.63
C LEU A 669 -38.74 3.81 -13.93
N ASN A 670 -39.53 3.11 -13.12
CA ASN A 670 -41.00 3.05 -13.23
C ASN A 670 -41.49 2.72 -14.66
N GLY A 671 -40.84 1.75 -15.32
CA GLY A 671 -41.12 1.38 -16.71
C GLY A 671 -40.55 2.32 -17.78
N ARG A 672 -40.04 3.52 -17.42
CA ARG A 672 -39.40 4.46 -18.35
C ARG A 672 -38.02 3.95 -18.76
N ASN A 673 -37.86 3.48 -20.00
CA ASN A 673 -36.56 3.06 -20.54
C ASN A 673 -35.78 4.27 -21.08
N ALA A 674 -34.86 4.79 -20.25
CA ALA A 674 -33.99 5.94 -20.53
C ALA A 674 -33.43 5.98 -21.97
N PHE A 675 -32.45 5.12 -22.26
CA PHE A 675 -31.75 5.11 -23.55
C PHE A 675 -32.45 4.25 -24.61
N GLY A 676 -33.47 3.48 -24.24
CA GLY A 676 -34.32 2.76 -25.21
C GLY A 676 -35.41 3.61 -25.84
N SER A 677 -35.90 4.66 -25.17
CA SER A 677 -37.12 5.37 -25.61
C SER A 677 -37.14 6.88 -25.36
N TYR A 678 -36.32 7.42 -24.45
CA TYR A 678 -36.38 8.84 -24.08
C TYR A 678 -35.18 9.63 -24.58
N TYR A 679 -33.94 9.16 -24.37
CA TYR A 679 -32.72 9.95 -24.54
C TYR A 679 -31.68 9.27 -25.42
N THR A 680 -30.81 10.07 -26.03
CA THR A 680 -29.67 9.60 -26.81
C THR A 680 -28.39 10.00 -26.11
N GLU A 681 -27.43 9.09 -26.08
CA GLU A 681 -26.08 9.38 -25.62
C GLU A 681 -25.27 10.01 -26.78
N VAL A 682 -24.48 11.04 -26.52
CA VAL A 682 -23.57 11.68 -27.49
C VAL A 682 -22.69 10.64 -28.19
N PHE A 683 -22.52 10.75 -29.51
CA PHE A 683 -21.85 9.75 -30.36
C PHE A 683 -20.38 9.51 -29.98
N ASN A 684 -19.82 8.38 -30.46
CA ASN A 684 -18.53 7.77 -30.08
C ASN A 684 -18.43 7.27 -28.61
N SER A 685 -18.26 5.95 -28.47
CA SER A 685 -18.46 5.20 -27.22
C SER A 685 -17.25 5.09 -26.29
N GLN A 686 -16.12 5.73 -26.60
CA GLN A 686 -14.93 5.77 -25.75
C GLN A 686 -14.50 7.21 -25.52
N ARG A 687 -15.14 7.85 -24.52
CA ARG A 687 -14.77 9.20 -24.06
C ARG A 687 -13.47 9.09 -23.26
N PRO A 688 -12.30 9.51 -23.76
CA PRO A 688 -11.01 9.11 -23.18
C PRO A 688 -10.61 9.99 -21.99
N VAL A 689 -11.58 10.36 -21.14
CA VAL A 689 -11.37 11.24 -19.97
C VAL A 689 -10.22 10.77 -19.10
N THR A 690 -10.09 9.45 -18.91
CA THR A 690 -9.07 8.78 -18.09
C THR A 690 -7.73 8.54 -18.79
N ASP A 691 -7.66 8.77 -20.10
CA ASP A 691 -6.44 8.56 -20.87
C ASP A 691 -5.58 9.82 -20.80
N THR A 692 -4.27 9.67 -21.00
CA THR A 692 -3.32 10.80 -20.93
C THR A 692 -3.68 11.87 -21.95
N ASP A 693 -3.56 13.14 -21.56
CA ASP A 693 -3.95 14.24 -22.43
C ASP A 693 -3.12 14.28 -23.71
N SER A 694 -3.79 14.45 -24.84
CA SER A 694 -3.18 14.38 -26.17
C SER A 694 -3.94 15.25 -27.17
N MET A 695 -3.28 15.58 -28.28
CA MET A 695 -3.91 16.35 -29.36
C MET A 695 -5.11 15.64 -29.99
N GLN A 696 -5.12 14.30 -30.01
CA GLN A 696 -6.27 13.50 -30.46
C GLN A 696 -7.42 13.62 -29.44
N LYS A 697 -7.15 13.35 -28.16
CA LYS A 697 -8.13 13.49 -27.09
C LYS A 697 -8.74 14.89 -27.08
N ARG A 698 -7.96 15.95 -27.33
CA ARG A 698 -8.48 17.32 -27.47
C ARG A 698 -9.52 17.47 -28.59
N GLN A 699 -9.29 16.86 -29.76
CA GLN A 699 -10.20 16.97 -30.91
C GLN A 699 -11.53 16.26 -30.64
N GLU A 700 -11.45 15.02 -30.17
CA GLU A 700 -12.59 14.26 -29.65
C GLU A 700 -13.29 15.05 -28.52
N MET A 701 -12.49 15.72 -27.67
CA MET A 701 -12.97 16.57 -26.58
C MET A 701 -13.59 17.92 -27.01
N VAL A 702 -13.52 18.32 -28.27
CA VAL A 702 -14.28 19.47 -28.78
C VAL A 702 -15.61 18.98 -29.36
N GLU A 703 -15.60 17.86 -30.08
CA GLU A 703 -16.76 17.30 -30.78
C GLU A 703 -17.86 16.85 -29.80
N TRP A 704 -17.53 16.08 -28.76
CA TRP A 704 -18.51 15.63 -27.76
C TRP A 704 -19.20 16.78 -26.98
N ILE A 705 -18.49 17.88 -26.69
CA ILE A 705 -19.00 19.06 -25.99
C ILE A 705 -19.88 19.88 -26.94
N GLU A 706 -19.53 19.96 -28.22
CA GLU A 706 -20.37 20.58 -29.25
C GLU A 706 -21.68 19.82 -29.48
N GLU A 707 -21.66 18.49 -29.40
CA GLU A 707 -22.86 17.64 -29.54
C GLU A 707 -23.74 17.66 -28.27
N ALA A 708 -23.16 17.65 -27.06
CA ALA A 708 -23.89 17.49 -25.80
C ALA A 708 -24.89 18.63 -25.50
N ASP A 709 -26.18 18.32 -25.33
CA ASP A 709 -27.14 19.27 -24.76
C ASP A 709 -26.96 19.37 -23.23
N TYR A 710 -26.58 18.26 -22.59
CA TYR A 710 -26.34 18.16 -21.15
C TYR A 710 -25.08 17.33 -20.86
N ILE A 711 -24.30 17.79 -19.89
CA ILE A 711 -23.14 17.07 -19.33
C ILE A 711 -23.49 16.59 -17.92
N LEU A 712 -23.32 15.29 -17.69
CA LEU A 712 -23.68 14.58 -16.47
C LEU A 712 -22.42 14.02 -15.81
N LEU A 713 -21.96 14.65 -14.74
CA LEU A 713 -20.89 14.10 -13.89
C LEU A 713 -21.56 13.23 -12.83
N THR A 714 -21.45 11.90 -12.95
CA THR A 714 -22.24 10.95 -12.15
C THR A 714 -21.49 10.38 -10.94
N SER A 715 -20.23 10.78 -10.78
CA SER A 715 -19.41 10.72 -9.57
C SER A 715 -18.24 11.72 -9.66
N GLN A 716 -17.38 11.69 -8.66
CA GLN A 716 -16.13 12.46 -8.54
C GLN A 716 -14.87 11.70 -9.01
N ARG A 717 -14.99 10.44 -9.48
CA ARG A 717 -13.87 9.50 -9.77
C ARG A 717 -12.72 10.13 -10.54
N ALA A 718 -13.02 10.67 -11.72
CA ALA A 718 -12.03 11.25 -12.61
C ALA A 718 -11.55 12.62 -12.10
N MET A 719 -12.48 13.55 -11.91
CA MET A 719 -12.20 14.96 -11.56
C MET A 719 -11.40 15.17 -10.27
N TRP A 720 -11.42 14.24 -9.31
CA TRP A 720 -10.65 14.35 -8.06
C TRP A 720 -9.38 13.50 -8.02
N SER A 721 -9.27 12.47 -8.87
CA SER A 721 -8.05 11.66 -8.99
C SER A 721 -7.04 12.25 -9.97
N GLN A 722 -7.49 12.78 -11.10
CA GLN A 722 -6.62 13.32 -12.16
C GLN A 722 -5.74 14.49 -11.74
N PRO A 723 -6.17 15.45 -10.90
CA PRO A 723 -5.30 16.52 -10.41
C PRO A 723 -4.10 16.05 -9.57
N ARG A 724 -4.04 14.76 -9.20
CA ARG A 724 -2.88 14.13 -8.54
C ARG A 724 -1.79 13.70 -9.52
N LEU A 725 -2.09 13.66 -10.82
CA LEU A 725 -1.13 13.44 -11.91
C LEU A 725 -1.18 14.63 -12.89
N PRO A 726 -0.84 15.85 -12.45
CA PRO A 726 -1.06 17.08 -13.23
C PRO A 726 -0.27 17.15 -14.54
N ILE A 727 0.78 16.34 -14.68
CA ILE A 727 1.57 16.20 -15.92
C ILE A 727 0.86 15.33 -16.96
N SER A 728 0.09 14.32 -16.52
CA SER A 728 -0.66 13.42 -17.40
C SER A 728 -2.03 14.01 -17.81
N PHE A 729 -2.61 14.88 -16.97
CA PHE A 729 -3.98 15.40 -17.13
C PHE A 729 -4.16 16.95 -17.07
N PRO A 730 -3.24 17.78 -17.61
CA PRO A 730 -3.33 19.24 -17.49
C PRO A 730 -4.53 19.86 -18.24
N MET A 731 -4.97 19.28 -19.36
CA MET A 731 -6.15 19.74 -20.10
C MET A 731 -7.45 19.32 -19.40
N MET A 732 -7.51 18.12 -18.79
CA MET A 732 -8.68 17.74 -17.98
C MET A 732 -8.89 18.68 -16.79
N MET A 733 -7.81 19.15 -16.15
CA MET A 733 -7.89 20.15 -15.07
C MET A 733 -8.54 21.46 -15.56
N VAL A 734 -8.15 21.95 -16.74
CA VAL A 734 -8.76 23.14 -17.37
C VAL A 734 -10.22 22.88 -17.75
N TYR A 735 -10.54 21.70 -18.31
CA TYR A 735 -11.91 21.30 -18.64
C TYR A 735 -12.83 21.34 -17.42
N TYR A 736 -12.48 20.68 -16.30
CA TYR A 736 -13.33 20.68 -15.11
C TYR A 736 -13.45 22.07 -14.48
N GLN A 737 -12.38 22.86 -14.44
CA GLN A 737 -12.45 24.25 -13.99
C GLN A 737 -13.47 25.05 -14.82
N SER A 738 -13.33 24.98 -16.14
CA SER A 738 -14.12 25.76 -17.11
C SER A 738 -15.59 25.28 -17.22
N LEU A 739 -15.86 24.04 -16.82
CA LEU A 739 -17.22 23.50 -16.69
C LEU A 739 -17.90 23.98 -15.41
N PHE A 740 -17.18 24.02 -14.28
CA PHE A 740 -17.74 24.45 -12.99
C PHE A 740 -17.86 25.98 -12.84
N ASP A 741 -17.02 26.77 -13.50
CA ASP A 741 -17.15 28.24 -13.54
C ASP A 741 -18.08 28.75 -14.67
N GLY A 742 -18.48 27.86 -15.58
CA GLY A 742 -19.42 28.13 -16.68
C GLY A 742 -18.80 28.77 -17.92
N SER A 743 -17.48 28.99 -17.97
CA SER A 743 -16.79 29.57 -19.11
C SER A 743 -16.83 28.71 -20.39
N LEU A 744 -17.09 27.39 -20.27
CA LEU A 744 -17.42 26.52 -21.41
C LEU A 744 -18.81 26.77 -22.01
N GLY A 745 -19.61 27.69 -21.48
CA GLY A 745 -20.98 27.96 -21.96
C GLY A 745 -22.04 26.98 -21.45
N PHE A 746 -21.74 26.27 -20.35
CA PHE A 746 -22.66 25.37 -19.66
C PHE A 746 -23.00 25.91 -18.26
N GLU A 747 -24.24 25.75 -17.82
CA GLU A 747 -24.67 26.13 -16.47
C GLU A 747 -25.05 24.89 -15.65
N LYS A 748 -24.71 24.85 -14.35
CA LYS A 748 -25.13 23.75 -13.46
C LYS A 748 -26.60 23.91 -13.08
N VAL A 749 -27.46 23.03 -13.61
CA VAL A 749 -28.92 23.07 -13.40
C VAL A 749 -29.40 22.17 -12.26
N ALA A 750 -28.64 21.14 -11.87
CA ALA A 750 -28.96 20.31 -10.71
C ALA A 750 -27.73 19.70 -10.04
N GLU A 751 -27.88 19.36 -8.76
CA GLU A 751 -26.86 18.73 -7.92
C GLU A 751 -27.51 17.78 -6.91
N PHE A 752 -27.04 16.52 -6.84
CA PHE A 752 -27.58 15.49 -5.96
C PHE A 752 -26.47 14.87 -5.12
N GLN A 753 -26.67 14.86 -3.80
CA GLN A 753 -25.68 14.41 -2.82
C GLN A 753 -26.42 13.95 -1.54
N ALA A 754 -25.70 13.44 -0.54
CA ALA A 754 -26.26 12.98 0.74
C ALA A 754 -25.39 13.40 1.93
N ASP A 755 -25.40 14.70 2.28
CA ASP A 755 -24.70 15.18 3.49
C ASP A 755 -25.44 14.79 4.78
N PHE A 756 -24.68 14.62 5.85
CA PHE A 756 -25.22 14.36 7.18
C PHE A 756 -25.65 15.65 7.88
N HIS A 757 -26.81 15.62 8.54
CA HIS A 757 -27.39 16.80 9.17
C HIS A 757 -27.62 16.59 10.67
N VAL A 758 -27.09 17.49 11.50
CA VAL A 758 -27.28 17.53 12.96
C VAL A 758 -27.86 18.89 13.34
N GLY A 759 -29.18 19.04 13.11
CA GLY A 759 -29.83 20.35 13.18
C GLY A 759 -29.34 21.25 12.04
N PRO A 760 -28.90 22.51 12.32
CA PRO A 760 -28.37 23.40 11.28
C PRO A 760 -26.92 23.08 10.87
N LEU A 761 -26.26 22.11 11.51
CA LEU A 761 -24.92 21.67 11.14
C LEU A 761 -25.00 20.63 10.03
N THR A 762 -24.46 20.96 8.85
CA THR A 762 -24.23 20.02 7.74
C THR A 762 -22.79 19.52 7.81
N ILE A 763 -22.62 18.19 7.75
CA ILE A 763 -21.32 17.51 7.78
C ILE A 763 -21.20 16.76 6.46
N SER A 764 -20.25 17.19 5.62
CA SER A 764 -19.96 16.55 4.34
C SER A 764 -18.70 15.72 4.49
N ASP A 765 -18.83 14.40 4.49
CA ASP A 765 -17.71 13.46 4.48
C ASP A 765 -16.99 13.47 3.12
N ILE A 766 -17.74 13.61 2.03
CA ILE A 766 -17.25 13.76 0.66
C ILE A 766 -16.18 14.89 0.57
N THR A 767 -16.38 16.01 1.27
CA THR A 767 -15.44 17.15 1.26
C THR A 767 -14.56 17.26 2.52
N GLY A 768 -14.92 16.57 3.60
CA GLY A 768 -14.32 16.72 4.92
C GLY A 768 -14.59 18.07 5.58
N GLN A 769 -15.67 18.77 5.19
CA GLN A 769 -16.00 20.12 5.64
C GLN A 769 -17.31 20.16 6.47
N LEU A 770 -17.42 21.22 7.28
CA LEU A 770 -18.58 21.51 8.12
C LEU A 770 -19.24 22.82 7.64
N GLY A 771 -20.55 22.78 7.41
CA GLY A 771 -21.37 23.94 7.08
C GLY A 771 -22.40 24.22 8.17
N TRP A 772 -22.77 25.49 8.37
CA TRP A 772 -23.77 25.88 9.38
C TRP A 772 -24.85 26.75 8.74
N GLY A 773 -26.05 26.21 8.59
CA GLY A 773 -27.15 26.82 7.85
C GLY A 773 -27.00 26.77 6.32
N GLU A 774 -25.77 26.65 5.83
CA GLU A 774 -25.42 26.46 4.42
C GLU A 774 -24.58 25.19 4.22
N ARG A 775 -24.67 24.64 3.01
CA ARG A 775 -24.01 23.41 2.59
C ARG A 775 -22.53 23.65 2.22
N PRO A 776 -21.57 22.79 2.61
CA PRO A 776 -20.22 22.84 2.07
C PRO A 776 -20.18 22.69 0.54
N PHE A 777 -19.25 23.37 -0.12
CA PHE A 777 -19.07 23.29 -1.57
C PHE A 777 -18.39 21.97 -1.96
N ALA A 778 -19.06 21.21 -2.84
CA ALA A 778 -18.51 20.01 -3.47
C ALA A 778 -18.56 20.17 -5.00
N GLY A 779 -17.39 20.14 -5.64
CA GLY A 779 -17.22 20.38 -7.08
C GLY A 779 -15.74 20.42 -7.47
N TYR A 780 -15.38 21.30 -8.39
CA TYR A 780 -13.99 21.63 -8.75
C TYR A 780 -13.62 23.04 -8.22
N PRO A 781 -12.40 23.28 -7.70
CA PRO A 781 -11.29 22.34 -7.48
C PRO A 781 -11.62 21.26 -6.42
N PRO A 782 -10.91 20.11 -6.43
CA PRO A 782 -11.12 19.04 -5.47
C PRO A 782 -10.86 19.49 -4.02
N PRO A 783 -11.51 18.85 -3.02
CA PRO A 783 -11.25 19.12 -1.61
C PRO A 783 -9.86 18.64 -1.17
N GLY A 784 -9.36 19.20 -0.07
CA GLY A 784 -8.07 18.80 0.51
C GLY A 784 -8.06 17.41 1.15
N ASP A 785 -6.89 16.94 1.61
CA ASP A 785 -6.67 15.57 2.11
C ASP A 785 -7.46 15.14 3.36
N LEU A 786 -8.30 16.03 3.92
CA LEU A 786 -9.27 15.66 4.95
C LEU A 786 -10.53 14.99 4.36
N ALA A 787 -10.82 15.16 3.07
CA ALA A 787 -11.92 14.50 2.38
C ALA A 787 -11.87 12.97 2.58
N ALA A 788 -13.03 12.35 2.74
CA ALA A 788 -13.13 10.91 2.93
C ALA A 788 -12.61 10.14 1.71
N GLU A 789 -11.97 8.99 1.98
CA GLU A 789 -11.59 8.02 0.95
C GLU A 789 -12.82 7.57 0.14
N GLU A 790 -12.59 7.17 -1.13
CA GLU A 790 -13.65 6.82 -2.09
C GLU A 790 -14.63 5.77 -1.54
N ALA A 791 -14.17 4.85 -0.69
CA ALA A 791 -15.03 3.87 -0.03
C ALA A 791 -16.21 4.46 0.77
N PHE A 792 -16.17 5.73 1.21
CA PHE A 792 -17.33 6.39 1.84
C PHE A 792 -18.22 7.13 0.86
N SER A 793 -17.64 7.70 -0.19
CA SER A 793 -18.34 8.66 -1.05
C SER A 793 -18.78 8.07 -2.39
N ILE A 794 -18.15 7.00 -2.89
CA ILE A 794 -18.46 6.38 -4.20
C ILE A 794 -19.29 5.12 -4.07
N TYR A 795 -19.12 4.37 -2.98
CA TYR A 795 -19.78 3.08 -2.75
C TYR A 795 -21.16 3.23 -2.09
N ASP A 796 -21.32 4.27 -1.26
CA ASP A 796 -22.61 4.81 -0.86
C ASP A 796 -23.04 5.85 -1.92
N HIS A 797 -23.45 7.06 -1.53
CA HIS A 797 -24.10 8.03 -2.41
C HIS A 797 -23.10 8.99 -3.11
N PRO A 798 -22.63 8.72 -4.35
CA PRO A 798 -21.77 9.64 -5.08
C PRO A 798 -22.49 10.96 -5.38
N PRO A 799 -21.76 12.08 -5.38
CA PRO A 799 -22.28 13.33 -5.88
C PRO A 799 -22.56 13.23 -7.38
N VAL A 800 -23.69 13.81 -7.80
CA VAL A 800 -24.07 13.96 -9.20
C VAL A 800 -24.26 15.44 -9.51
N TRP A 801 -23.65 15.92 -10.59
CA TRP A 801 -23.82 17.28 -11.10
C TRP A 801 -24.32 17.25 -12.53
N ILE A 802 -25.35 18.04 -12.82
CA ILE A 802 -25.97 18.14 -14.15
C ILE A 802 -25.77 19.54 -14.69
N PHE A 803 -25.12 19.63 -15.84
CA PHE A 803 -24.86 20.86 -16.57
C PHE A 803 -25.65 20.91 -17.87
N LYS A 804 -26.17 22.08 -18.23
CA LYS A 804 -26.97 22.31 -19.44
C LYS A 804 -26.24 23.28 -20.36
N LYS A 805 -26.21 22.99 -21.67
CA LYS A 805 -25.69 23.90 -22.69
C LYS A 805 -26.54 25.17 -22.75
N THR A 806 -25.88 26.33 -22.78
CA THR A 806 -26.53 27.64 -22.88
C THR A 806 -26.24 28.30 -24.23
N ALA A 807 -26.94 29.39 -24.54
CA ALA A 807 -26.67 30.21 -25.72
C ALA A 807 -25.29 30.92 -25.70
N ALA A 808 -24.54 30.85 -24.59
CA ALA A 808 -23.16 31.34 -24.50
C ALA A 808 -22.12 30.32 -25.01
N TYR A 809 -22.54 29.09 -25.35
CA TYR A 809 -21.66 28.08 -25.93
C TYR A 809 -21.16 28.49 -27.32
N SER A 810 -19.85 28.30 -27.58
CA SER A 810 -19.30 28.29 -28.94
C SER A 810 -18.15 27.29 -29.09
N ARG A 811 -17.98 26.75 -30.30
CA ARG A 811 -16.90 25.81 -30.62
C ARG A 811 -15.54 26.51 -30.54
N GLU A 812 -15.46 27.77 -30.97
CA GLU A 812 -14.24 28.58 -30.94
C GLU A 812 -13.71 28.77 -29.52
N ASN A 813 -14.59 29.13 -28.57
CA ASN A 813 -14.23 29.30 -27.16
C ASN A 813 -13.82 27.95 -26.52
N THR A 814 -14.49 26.86 -26.89
CA THR A 814 -14.10 25.50 -26.44
C THR A 814 -12.68 25.14 -26.93
N VAL A 815 -12.38 25.44 -28.19
CA VAL A 815 -11.05 25.24 -28.81
C VAL A 815 -10.00 26.13 -28.15
N GLU A 816 -10.33 27.38 -27.81
CA GLU A 816 -9.42 28.30 -27.11
C GLU A 816 -9.11 27.82 -25.67
N ILE A 817 -10.14 27.49 -24.90
CA ILE A 817 -10.02 26.99 -23.52
C ILE A 817 -9.17 25.72 -23.46
N LEU A 818 -9.55 24.67 -24.21
CA LEU A 818 -8.79 23.41 -24.21
C LEU A 818 -7.44 23.56 -24.93
N GLY A 819 -7.32 24.55 -25.83
CA GLY A 819 -6.10 24.92 -26.56
C GLY A 819 -5.06 25.66 -25.73
N SER A 820 -5.44 26.23 -24.58
CA SER A 820 -4.55 26.97 -23.67
C SER A 820 -3.41 26.14 -23.06
N VAL A 821 -3.54 24.80 -23.07
CA VAL A 821 -2.56 23.85 -22.55
C VAL A 821 -1.60 23.41 -23.66
N ASP A 822 -0.30 23.35 -23.36
CA ASP A 822 0.68 22.75 -24.26
C ASP A 822 0.66 21.21 -24.09
N LEU A 823 0.23 20.50 -25.15
CA LEU A 823 0.14 19.03 -25.19
C LEU A 823 1.27 18.41 -26.03
N SER A 824 2.42 19.10 -26.14
CA SER A 824 3.60 18.50 -26.77
C SER A 824 4.13 17.31 -25.94
N PRO A 825 4.73 16.29 -26.57
CA PRO A 825 5.23 15.10 -25.85
C PRO A 825 6.35 15.36 -24.84
N ASP A 826 6.95 16.55 -24.81
CA ASP A 826 7.93 16.97 -23.80
C ASP A 826 7.29 17.72 -22.60
N LYS A 827 5.98 17.98 -22.65
CA LYS A 827 5.19 18.64 -21.60
C LYS A 827 4.20 17.70 -20.94
N VAL A 828 3.53 16.88 -21.75
CA VAL A 828 2.61 15.86 -21.26
C VAL A 828 3.23 14.48 -21.40
N LEU A 829 3.46 13.87 -20.24
CA LEU A 829 4.03 12.54 -20.10
C LEU A 829 3.02 11.68 -19.37
N PHE A 830 2.79 10.46 -19.87
CA PHE A 830 2.13 9.44 -19.07
C PHE A 830 3.05 9.11 -17.89
N MET A 831 2.52 9.29 -16.68
CA MET A 831 3.14 8.87 -15.44
C MET A 831 2.25 7.84 -14.76
N THR A 832 2.83 6.75 -14.29
CA THR A 832 2.15 5.84 -13.36
C THR A 832 1.88 6.55 -12.01
N PRO A 833 0.91 6.08 -11.21
CA PRO A 833 0.67 6.59 -9.85
C PRO A 833 1.94 6.63 -8.97
N GLY A 834 2.84 5.65 -9.12
CA GLY A 834 4.15 5.62 -8.50
C GLY A 834 5.05 6.78 -8.91
N GLU A 835 5.32 6.89 -10.21
CA GLU A 835 6.19 7.95 -10.77
C GLU A 835 5.65 9.35 -10.46
N ALA A 836 4.34 9.56 -10.53
CA ALA A 836 3.70 10.84 -10.18
C ALA A 836 3.83 11.17 -8.67
N THR A 837 3.98 10.16 -7.80
CA THR A 837 4.20 10.37 -6.36
C THR A 837 5.67 10.64 -6.05
N ASP A 838 6.60 9.96 -6.73
CA ASP A 838 8.04 10.16 -6.54
C ASP A 838 8.56 11.43 -7.25
N ALA A 839 7.85 11.90 -8.29
CA ALA A 839 8.21 13.05 -9.11
C ALA A 839 6.98 13.90 -9.51
N PRO A 840 6.22 14.49 -8.56
CA PRO A 840 4.96 15.22 -8.84
C PRO A 840 5.10 16.44 -9.75
N ASN A 841 6.33 16.90 -9.99
CA ASN A 841 6.67 17.98 -10.92
C ASN A 841 7.63 17.52 -12.05
N GLY A 842 7.70 16.22 -12.35
CA GLY A 842 8.49 15.68 -13.45
C GLY A 842 10.00 15.83 -13.28
N LEU A 843 10.49 15.78 -12.03
CA LEU A 843 11.90 15.99 -11.65
C LEU A 843 12.42 17.42 -11.92
N MET A 844 11.53 18.37 -12.17
CA MET A 844 11.90 19.76 -12.45
C MET A 844 12.34 20.51 -11.18
N LEU A 845 13.20 21.53 -11.30
CA LEU A 845 13.44 22.46 -10.20
C LEU A 845 12.30 23.47 -10.10
N THR A 846 11.91 23.84 -8.87
CA THR A 846 11.06 25.02 -8.68
C THR A 846 11.84 26.29 -9.07
N ALA A 847 11.14 27.35 -9.45
CA ALA A 847 11.79 28.62 -9.80
C ALA A 847 12.69 29.17 -8.68
N GLU A 848 12.28 29.00 -7.42
CA GLU A 848 13.10 29.33 -6.24
C GLU A 848 14.37 28.47 -6.17
N ALA A 849 14.23 27.14 -6.27
CA ALA A 849 15.37 26.24 -6.25
C ALA A 849 16.35 26.51 -7.40
N GLN A 850 15.83 26.78 -8.60
CA GLN A 850 16.63 27.16 -9.77
C GLN A 850 17.43 28.45 -9.53
N ALA A 851 16.80 29.48 -8.96
CA ALA A 851 17.48 30.73 -8.59
C ALA A 851 18.57 30.49 -7.53
N VAL A 852 18.30 29.66 -6.51
CA VAL A 852 19.29 29.27 -5.48
C VAL A 852 20.49 28.51 -6.07
N GLN A 853 20.26 27.63 -7.05
CA GLN A 853 21.35 26.92 -7.75
C GLN A 853 22.17 27.85 -8.66
N GLN A 854 21.53 28.84 -9.28
CA GLN A 854 22.20 29.85 -10.12
C GLN A 854 23.02 30.86 -9.30
N ALA A 855 22.65 31.13 -8.05
CA ALA A 855 23.31 32.10 -7.19
C ALA A 855 24.70 31.69 -6.64
N ASN A 856 25.13 30.42 -6.77
CA ASN A 856 26.36 29.90 -6.14
C ASN A 856 27.69 30.41 -6.74
N GLY A 857 27.63 31.37 -7.67
CA GLY A 857 28.79 31.87 -8.40
C GLY A 857 29.20 31.01 -9.60
N THR A 858 30.19 31.49 -10.33
CA THR A 858 30.73 30.83 -11.53
C THR A 858 31.72 29.72 -11.17
N PHE A 859 32.01 28.84 -12.13
CA PHE A 859 32.98 27.75 -11.95
C PHE A 859 34.36 28.25 -11.46
N SER A 860 34.85 29.39 -11.97
CA SER A 860 36.12 30.00 -11.56
C SER A 860 36.08 30.74 -10.23
N GLN A 861 34.90 31.02 -9.67
CA GLN A 861 34.73 31.52 -8.30
C GLN A 861 34.73 30.36 -7.28
N ILE A 862 34.22 29.19 -7.67
CA ILE A 862 34.15 27.98 -6.81
C ILE A 862 35.50 27.23 -6.80
N PHE A 863 36.16 27.11 -7.95
CA PHE A 863 37.44 26.41 -8.12
C PHE A 863 38.54 27.37 -8.56
N SER A 864 39.72 27.26 -7.94
CA SER A 864 40.87 28.08 -8.28
C SER A 864 41.55 27.52 -9.54
N VAL A 865 41.01 27.86 -10.72
CA VAL A 865 41.49 27.36 -12.03
C VAL A 865 42.97 27.66 -12.24
N ASP A 866 43.39 28.91 -12.03
CA ASP A 866 44.79 29.34 -12.12
C ASP A 866 45.59 29.11 -10.83
N GLY A 867 44.98 28.46 -9.82
CA GLY A 867 45.60 28.20 -8.53
C GLY A 867 46.72 27.16 -8.63
N ALA A 868 47.75 27.30 -7.80
CA ALA A 868 48.93 26.42 -7.82
C ALA A 868 48.63 24.91 -7.66
N LEU A 869 47.51 24.54 -7.02
CA LEU A 869 47.07 23.13 -6.90
C LEU A 869 46.26 22.64 -8.12
N SER A 870 45.78 23.53 -8.98
CA SER A 870 45.11 23.17 -10.23
C SER A 870 46.10 23.12 -11.40
N THR A 871 47.11 23.99 -11.39
CA THR A 871 48.14 24.07 -12.44
C THR A 871 49.33 23.12 -12.24
N ASN A 872 49.61 22.69 -11.00
CA ASN A 872 50.69 21.72 -10.70
C ASN A 872 50.12 20.41 -10.12
N SER A 873 49.94 19.41 -10.98
CA SER A 873 49.37 18.10 -10.64
C SER A 873 50.20 17.30 -9.62
N THR A 874 51.53 17.44 -9.62
CA THR A 874 52.40 16.80 -8.63
C THR A 874 52.21 17.41 -7.24
N LEU A 875 52.17 18.74 -7.15
CA LEU A 875 51.89 19.44 -5.89
C LEU A 875 50.47 19.11 -5.39
N ALA A 876 49.50 19.05 -6.29
CA ALA A 876 48.12 18.65 -5.98
C ALA A 876 48.05 17.27 -5.33
N ALA A 877 48.69 16.25 -5.93
CA ALA A 877 48.70 14.88 -5.40
C ALA A 877 49.34 14.80 -4.00
N VAL A 878 50.44 15.53 -3.77
CA VAL A 878 51.11 15.59 -2.46
C VAL A 878 50.22 16.26 -1.41
N VAL A 879 49.63 17.43 -1.72
CA VAL A 879 48.76 18.17 -0.79
C VAL A 879 47.46 17.42 -0.52
N TRP A 880 46.88 16.75 -1.52
CA TRP A 880 45.72 15.88 -1.40
C TRP A 880 45.97 14.74 -0.40
N TRP A 881 47.09 14.02 -0.56
CA TRP A 881 47.48 12.94 0.36
C TRP A 881 47.71 13.43 1.79
N ILE A 882 48.48 14.52 1.96
CA ILE A 882 48.75 15.13 3.27
C ILE A 882 47.44 15.53 3.95
N THR A 883 46.50 16.13 3.20
CA THR A 883 45.19 16.53 3.74
C THR A 883 44.38 15.32 4.22
N ALA A 884 44.33 14.24 3.43
CA ALA A 884 43.67 13.00 3.83
C ALA A 884 44.28 12.37 5.10
N VAL A 885 45.62 12.42 5.24
CA VAL A 885 46.33 11.97 6.46
C VAL A 885 45.99 12.85 7.66
N LEU A 886 45.99 14.19 7.51
CA LEU A 886 45.65 15.12 8.57
C LEU A 886 44.21 14.94 9.07
N LEU A 887 43.24 14.75 8.17
CA LEU A 887 41.85 14.46 8.53
C LEU A 887 41.70 13.09 9.22
N GLY A 888 42.48 12.08 8.79
CA GLY A 888 42.56 10.79 9.48
C GLY A 888 43.06 10.90 10.92
N TRP A 889 44.12 11.66 11.15
CA TRP A 889 44.63 11.95 12.51
C TRP A 889 43.63 12.76 13.34
N LEU A 890 42.92 13.72 12.72
CA LEU A 890 41.85 14.48 13.37
C LEU A 890 40.71 13.57 13.83
N ALA A 891 40.33 12.55 13.06
CA ALA A 891 39.29 11.59 13.42
C ALA A 891 39.79 10.41 14.28
N PHE A 892 41.10 10.20 14.43
CA PHE A 892 41.63 9.03 15.12
C PHE A 892 41.14 8.86 16.58
N PRO A 893 41.02 9.90 17.43
CA PRO A 893 40.43 9.77 18.76
C PRO A 893 39.00 9.20 18.75
N LEU A 894 38.19 9.58 17.75
CA LEU A 894 36.84 9.03 17.54
C LEU A 894 36.90 7.58 17.02
N ALA A 895 37.77 7.29 16.05
CA ALA A 895 37.99 5.93 15.55
C ALA A 895 38.37 4.97 16.69
N ALA A 896 39.28 5.37 17.58
CA ALA A 896 39.71 4.58 18.73
C ALA A 896 38.58 4.23 19.72
N MET A 897 37.51 5.02 19.76
CA MET A 897 36.31 4.73 20.56
C MET A 897 35.33 3.80 19.85
N ILE A 898 35.11 3.98 18.55
CA ILE A 898 34.20 3.16 17.73
C ILE A 898 34.78 1.76 17.50
N PHE A 899 36.06 1.71 17.11
CA PHE A 899 36.82 0.50 16.83
C PHE A 899 37.59 -0.03 18.04
N ARG A 900 37.15 0.31 19.26
CA ARG A 900 37.78 -0.08 20.53
C ARG A 900 37.93 -1.60 20.75
N GLY A 901 37.22 -2.42 19.98
CA GLY A 901 37.33 -3.89 19.99
C GLY A 901 38.43 -4.43 19.07
N LEU A 902 38.96 -3.60 18.16
CA LEU A 902 40.11 -3.93 17.32
C LEU A 902 41.43 -3.67 18.07
N PRO A 903 42.41 -4.58 17.98
CA PRO A 903 43.79 -4.34 18.43
C PRO A 903 44.42 -3.02 17.95
N ASP A 904 44.19 -2.63 16.69
CA ASP A 904 44.72 -1.40 16.09
C ASP A 904 43.94 -0.11 16.42
N LYS A 905 42.89 -0.21 17.24
CA LYS A 905 41.97 0.90 17.56
C LYS A 905 41.37 1.59 16.31
N GLY A 906 41.29 0.90 15.18
CA GLY A 906 40.79 1.43 13.91
C GLY A 906 41.66 2.51 13.27
N TYR A 907 42.97 2.58 13.57
CA TYR A 907 43.86 3.60 13.01
C TYR A 907 43.85 3.62 11.47
N ALA A 908 43.96 2.44 10.83
CA ALA A 908 43.92 2.32 9.36
C ALA A 908 42.56 2.77 8.76
N LEU A 909 41.48 2.69 9.54
CA LEU A 909 40.12 3.08 9.12
C LEU A 909 39.80 4.55 9.39
N ALA A 910 40.61 5.26 10.18
CA ALA A 910 40.33 6.62 10.64
C ALA A 910 40.20 7.64 9.50
N ARG A 911 40.95 7.46 8.39
CA ARG A 911 40.84 8.31 7.19
C ARG A 911 39.49 8.19 6.50
N ILE A 912 39.02 6.96 6.31
CA ILE A 912 37.73 6.64 5.70
C ILE A 912 36.60 7.23 6.56
N LEU A 913 36.68 7.01 7.89
CA LEU A 913 35.76 7.60 8.85
C LEU A 913 35.77 9.14 8.81
N SER A 914 36.94 9.77 8.69
CA SER A 914 37.06 11.24 8.67
C SER A 914 36.29 11.86 7.50
N LEU A 915 36.49 11.34 6.28
CA LEU A 915 35.78 11.82 5.10
C LEU A 915 34.28 11.55 5.22
N LEU A 916 33.88 10.36 5.70
CA LEU A 916 32.48 10.00 5.88
C LEU A 916 31.74 10.96 6.83
N LEU A 917 32.36 11.33 7.96
CA LEU A 917 31.75 12.26 8.92
C LEU A 917 31.63 13.68 8.36
N ILE A 918 32.66 14.15 7.64
CA ILE A 918 32.68 15.50 7.05
C ILE A 918 31.73 15.58 5.84
N SER A 919 31.69 14.55 4.98
CA SER A 919 30.80 14.49 3.82
C SER A 919 29.35 14.38 4.24
N TYR A 920 29.05 13.53 5.22
CA TYR A 920 27.69 13.35 5.73
C TYR A 920 27.16 14.62 6.38
N PHE A 921 27.99 15.33 7.15
CA PHE A 921 27.63 16.64 7.69
C PHE A 921 27.33 17.65 6.58
N GLY A 922 28.25 17.84 5.63
CA GLY A 922 28.05 18.80 4.53
C GLY A 922 26.86 18.47 3.64
N TRP A 923 26.64 17.20 3.32
CA TRP A 923 25.47 16.71 2.62
C TRP A 923 24.18 17.01 3.41
N LEU A 924 24.09 16.58 4.68
CA LEU A 924 22.89 16.75 5.49
C LEU A 924 22.51 18.22 5.66
N MET A 925 23.47 19.12 5.91
CA MET A 925 23.19 20.55 6.06
C MET A 925 22.69 21.19 4.75
N ALA A 926 23.18 20.73 3.60
CA ALA A 926 22.78 21.22 2.27
C ALA A 926 21.46 20.61 1.76
N SER A 927 21.15 19.35 2.11
CA SER A 927 19.87 18.70 1.84
C SER A 927 18.73 19.22 2.72
N LEU A 928 19.04 19.68 3.94
CA LEU A 928 18.07 20.33 4.84
C LEU A 928 17.91 21.84 4.56
N ASN A 929 18.61 22.40 3.57
CA ASN A 929 18.69 23.84 3.30
C ASN A 929 19.14 24.71 4.51
N TRP A 930 19.88 24.12 5.47
CA TRP A 930 20.37 24.82 6.67
C TRP A 930 21.69 25.56 6.44
N LEU A 931 22.61 24.96 5.68
CA LEU A 931 23.86 25.59 5.22
C LEU A 931 24.14 25.17 3.78
N PRO A 932 24.57 26.08 2.90
CA PRO A 932 24.84 25.74 1.50
C PRO A 932 26.08 24.86 1.37
N ASN A 933 26.14 24.04 0.32
CA ASN A 933 27.28 23.19 -0.07
C ASN A 933 28.50 24.04 -0.49
N THR A 934 29.20 24.59 0.50
CA THR A 934 30.34 25.49 0.32
C THR A 934 31.55 24.99 1.10
N ARG A 935 32.73 25.53 0.78
CA ARG A 935 33.97 25.28 1.52
C ARG A 935 33.82 25.62 3.01
N GLY A 936 33.04 26.65 3.36
CA GLY A 936 32.76 27.03 4.75
C GLY A 936 32.03 25.94 5.53
N THR A 937 31.00 25.33 4.94
CA THR A 937 30.22 24.25 5.56
C THR A 937 31.08 23.01 5.83
N TYR A 938 31.96 22.62 4.90
CA TYR A 938 32.90 21.53 5.15
C TYR A 938 33.95 21.87 6.21
N LEU A 939 34.43 23.12 6.28
CA LEU A 939 35.31 23.57 7.36
C LEU A 939 34.62 23.52 8.74
N ILE A 940 33.33 23.85 8.83
CA ILE A 940 32.52 23.63 10.06
C ILE A 940 32.48 22.13 10.40
N GLY A 941 32.26 21.25 9.42
CA GLY A 941 32.33 19.80 9.62
C GLY A 941 33.68 19.32 10.15
N VAL A 942 34.79 19.81 9.60
CA VAL A 942 36.16 19.56 10.09
C VAL A 942 36.31 20.03 11.54
N LEU A 943 35.84 21.25 11.87
CA LEU A 943 35.91 21.80 13.22
C LEU A 943 35.08 21.00 14.22
N LEU A 944 33.89 20.52 13.83
CA LEU A 944 33.04 19.66 14.67
C LEU A 944 33.70 18.31 14.94
N VAL A 945 34.20 17.62 13.91
CA VAL A 945 34.96 16.37 14.08
C VAL A 945 36.17 16.60 14.97
N GLY A 946 36.92 17.69 14.76
CA GLY A 946 38.06 18.08 15.58
C GLY A 946 37.70 18.36 17.04
N LEU A 947 36.61 19.08 17.31
CA LEU A 947 36.14 19.37 18.66
C LEU A 947 35.72 18.10 19.41
N VAL A 948 34.96 17.22 18.76
CA VAL A 948 34.52 15.96 19.40
C VAL A 948 35.71 15.02 19.61
N SER A 949 36.63 14.91 18.65
CA SER A 949 37.89 14.18 18.81
C SER A 949 38.75 14.77 19.94
N LEU A 950 38.84 16.08 20.08
CA LEU A 950 39.57 16.73 21.17
C LEU A 950 38.94 16.43 22.53
N LEU A 951 37.61 16.48 22.65
CA LEU A 951 36.89 16.12 23.88
C LEU A 951 37.12 14.65 24.29
N VAL A 952 37.16 13.74 23.30
CA VAL A 952 37.52 12.33 23.51
C VAL A 952 38.99 12.20 23.92
N LEU A 953 39.90 12.87 23.21
CA LEU A 953 41.33 12.86 23.48
C LEU A 953 41.65 13.38 24.89
N VAL A 954 41.04 14.47 25.34
CA VAL A 954 41.23 15.00 26.70
C VAL A 954 40.76 13.98 27.76
N ARG A 955 39.61 13.34 27.55
CA ARG A 955 39.07 12.31 28.48
C ARG A 955 39.84 10.98 28.45
N ARG A 956 40.47 10.62 27.33
CA ARG A 956 41.16 9.32 27.12
C ARG A 956 42.64 9.47 26.80
N ARG A 957 43.27 10.59 27.16
CA ARG A 957 44.64 10.95 26.78
C ARG A 957 45.67 9.85 27.03
N ALA A 958 45.57 9.18 28.17
CA ALA A 958 46.50 8.11 28.56
C ALA A 958 46.37 6.85 27.68
N GLU A 959 45.14 6.51 27.25
CA GLU A 959 44.89 5.36 26.37
C GLU A 959 45.35 5.67 24.94
N ILE A 960 44.97 6.84 24.40
CA ILE A 960 45.25 7.20 23.00
C ILE A 960 46.73 7.53 22.79
N ILE A 961 47.35 8.35 23.65
CA ILE A 961 48.79 8.66 23.56
C ILE A 961 49.62 7.42 23.91
N GLY A 962 49.14 6.57 24.84
CA GLY A 962 49.74 5.27 25.14
C GLY A 962 49.80 4.37 23.92
N PHE A 963 48.67 4.19 23.24
CA PHE A 963 48.57 3.43 21.99
C PHE A 963 49.54 3.97 20.93
N VAL A 964 49.53 5.27 20.65
CA VAL A 964 50.40 5.87 19.61
C VAL A 964 51.87 5.61 19.92
N ARG A 965 52.32 5.83 21.17
CA ARG A 965 53.72 5.59 21.58
C ARG A 965 54.13 4.13 21.50
N GLN A 966 53.21 3.19 21.78
CA GLN A 966 53.47 1.76 21.77
C GLN A 966 53.44 1.15 20.35
N ASN A 967 52.74 1.79 19.40
CA ASN A 967 52.46 1.24 18.07
C ASN A 967 53.04 2.08 16.93
N LEU A 968 54.07 2.91 17.17
CA LEU A 968 54.70 3.76 16.14
C LEU A 968 55.18 2.96 14.91
N THR A 969 55.67 1.74 15.12
CA THR A 969 56.11 0.80 14.07
C THR A 969 54.94 0.32 13.20
N TYR A 970 53.81 -0.05 13.80
CA TYR A 970 52.59 -0.40 13.10
C TYR A 970 52.00 0.81 12.35
N ILE A 971 51.95 1.97 13.00
CA ILE A 971 51.49 3.24 12.40
C ILE A 971 52.34 3.56 11.16
N GLY A 972 53.67 3.53 11.27
CA GLY A 972 54.58 3.75 10.15
C GLY A 972 54.40 2.75 9.01
N PHE A 973 54.13 1.47 9.32
CA PHE A 973 53.80 0.47 8.30
C PHE A 973 52.47 0.77 7.60
N VAL A 974 51.43 1.18 8.33
CA VAL A 974 50.14 1.58 7.75
C VAL A 974 50.29 2.80 6.86
N GLU A 975 51.05 3.83 7.27
CA GLU A 975 51.35 4.98 6.41
C GLU A 975 52.08 4.56 5.12
N LEU A 976 53.09 3.69 5.26
CA LEU A 976 53.87 3.21 4.12
C LEU A 976 53.01 2.41 3.14
N LEU A 977 52.20 1.46 3.63
CA LEU A 977 51.28 0.69 2.80
C LEU A 977 50.28 1.61 2.08
N ALA A 978 49.70 2.56 2.81
CA ALA A 978 48.70 3.47 2.29
C ALA A 978 49.26 4.40 1.19
N VAL A 979 50.46 4.97 1.40
CA VAL A 979 51.10 5.82 0.40
C VAL A 979 51.66 5.01 -0.79
N VAL A 980 52.13 3.78 -0.58
CA VAL A 980 52.55 2.88 -1.68
C VAL A 980 51.37 2.54 -2.57
N LEU A 981 50.21 2.15 -2.00
CA LEU A 981 49.00 1.87 -2.79
C LEU A 981 48.53 3.13 -3.56
N TYR A 982 48.57 4.30 -2.91
CA TYR A 982 48.22 5.57 -3.55
C TYR A 982 49.17 5.89 -4.73
N LEU A 983 50.48 5.81 -4.52
CA LEU A 983 51.50 6.12 -5.54
C LEU A 983 51.49 5.11 -6.69
N VAL A 984 51.26 3.82 -6.43
CA VAL A 984 51.06 2.80 -7.47
C VAL A 984 49.88 3.19 -8.36
N PHE A 985 48.76 3.61 -7.78
CA PHE A 985 47.60 3.98 -8.57
C PHE A 985 47.76 5.32 -9.32
N ILE A 986 48.44 6.30 -8.71
CA ILE A 986 48.84 7.53 -9.41
C ILE A 986 49.76 7.22 -10.60
N ALA A 987 50.71 6.29 -10.47
CA ALA A 987 51.58 5.88 -11.58
C ALA A 987 50.80 5.25 -12.74
N ILE A 988 49.73 4.48 -12.46
CA ILE A 988 48.79 3.97 -13.47
C ILE A 988 48.02 5.14 -14.11
N ARG A 989 47.47 6.08 -13.32
CA ARG A 989 46.73 7.24 -13.85
C ARG A 989 47.57 8.20 -14.68
N ILE A 990 48.87 8.34 -14.41
CA ILE A 990 49.79 9.11 -15.27
C ILE A 990 49.90 8.50 -16.68
N ARG A 991 49.66 7.20 -16.84
CA ARG A 991 49.68 6.51 -18.15
C ARG A 991 48.33 6.50 -18.87
N ASN A 992 47.21 6.57 -18.14
CA ASN A 992 45.87 6.78 -18.70
C ASN A 992 45.09 7.81 -17.85
N PRO A 993 45.35 9.12 -18.02
CA PRO A 993 44.67 10.18 -17.28
C PRO A 993 43.25 10.46 -17.82
N ASP A 994 43.00 10.01 -19.06
CA ASP A 994 41.73 10.20 -19.73
C ASP A 994 40.65 9.22 -19.31
N LEU A 995 41.03 8.10 -18.68
CA LEU A 995 40.14 7.04 -18.18
C LEU A 995 39.16 6.56 -19.27
N TRP A 996 39.73 6.29 -20.44
CA TRP A 996 39.03 5.88 -21.64
C TRP A 996 39.68 4.60 -22.18
N ASP A 997 38.86 3.60 -22.52
CA ASP A 997 39.30 2.43 -23.28
C ASP A 997 39.16 2.66 -24.79
N VAL A 998 40.09 2.12 -25.57
CA VAL A 998 40.17 2.36 -27.01
C VAL A 998 39.08 1.62 -27.80
N ILE A 999 38.54 0.53 -27.26
CA ILE A 999 37.54 -0.32 -27.91
C ILE A 999 36.13 -0.01 -27.39
N TRP A 1000 35.97 0.07 -26.07
CA TRP A 1000 34.66 0.18 -25.41
C TRP A 1000 34.31 1.57 -24.88
N GLY A 1001 35.27 2.51 -24.86
CA GLY A 1001 35.06 3.86 -24.36
C GLY A 1001 35.20 3.99 -22.84
N GLY A 1002 34.45 4.91 -22.23
CA GLY A 1002 34.48 5.14 -20.78
C GLY A 1002 33.34 6.03 -20.29
N GLU A 1003 32.93 5.86 -19.03
CA GLU A 1003 31.79 6.60 -18.44
C GLU A 1003 32.16 7.97 -17.87
N LYS A 1004 33.46 8.32 -17.87
CA LYS A 1004 34.01 9.59 -17.34
C LYS A 1004 33.24 10.85 -17.77
N PRO A 1005 32.73 11.03 -19.01
CA PRO A 1005 31.94 12.21 -19.34
C PRO A 1005 30.68 12.35 -18.47
N MET A 1006 30.00 11.24 -18.18
CA MET A 1006 28.83 11.18 -17.28
C MET A 1006 29.27 11.47 -15.84
N ASP A 1007 30.19 10.69 -15.29
CA ASP A 1007 30.64 10.83 -13.89
C ASP A 1007 31.23 12.21 -13.60
N LEU A 1008 32.03 12.78 -14.52
CA LEU A 1008 32.61 14.10 -14.36
C LEU A 1008 31.54 15.19 -14.41
N SER A 1009 30.46 14.99 -15.20
CA SER A 1009 29.31 15.90 -15.20
C SER A 1009 28.56 15.84 -13.86
N TYR A 1010 28.27 14.65 -13.33
CA TYR A 1010 27.61 14.46 -12.04
C TYR A 1010 28.46 14.97 -10.88
N PHE A 1011 29.76 14.65 -10.86
CA PHE A 1011 30.71 15.15 -9.88
C PHE A 1011 30.79 16.68 -9.91
N THR A 1012 30.84 17.29 -11.10
CA THR A 1012 30.86 18.75 -11.24
C THR A 1012 29.53 19.38 -10.82
N ALA A 1013 28.38 18.79 -11.15
CA ALA A 1013 27.06 19.25 -10.71
C ALA A 1013 26.91 19.19 -9.19
N VAL A 1014 27.30 18.07 -8.57
CA VAL A 1014 27.33 17.89 -7.11
C VAL A 1014 28.23 18.91 -6.43
N LEU A 1015 29.40 19.20 -7.00
CA LEU A 1015 30.29 20.22 -6.46
C LEU A 1015 29.77 21.65 -6.72
N LYS A 1016 29.07 21.93 -7.82
CA LYS A 1016 28.56 23.28 -8.10
C LYS A 1016 27.21 23.59 -7.42
N SER A 1017 26.42 22.59 -7.09
CA SER A 1017 25.09 22.79 -6.50
C SER A 1017 25.16 23.45 -5.11
N THR A 1018 24.26 24.40 -4.83
CA THR A 1018 24.13 25.12 -3.55
C THR A 1018 23.47 24.25 -2.49
N THR A 1019 22.43 23.54 -2.89
CA THR A 1019 21.59 22.66 -2.07
C THR A 1019 21.44 21.33 -2.79
N PHE A 1020 20.89 20.31 -2.11
CA PHE A 1020 20.65 19.00 -2.70
C PHE A 1020 19.13 18.66 -2.73
N PRO A 1021 18.62 17.92 -3.73
CA PRO A 1021 19.36 17.25 -4.83
C PRO A 1021 20.05 18.23 -5.79
N PRO A 1022 21.16 17.83 -6.43
CA PRO A 1022 21.94 18.71 -7.28
C PRO A 1022 21.20 18.97 -8.60
N TYR A 1023 21.52 20.08 -9.28
CA TYR A 1023 20.90 20.40 -10.57
C TYR A 1023 21.31 19.38 -11.66
N ASP A 1024 20.44 19.17 -12.66
CA ASP A 1024 20.74 18.29 -13.79
C ASP A 1024 21.81 18.91 -14.72
N PRO A 1025 22.94 18.22 -15.00
CA PRO A 1025 24.03 18.78 -15.80
C PRO A 1025 23.76 18.85 -17.31
N TRP A 1026 22.69 18.23 -17.81
CA TRP A 1026 22.32 18.22 -19.23
C TRP A 1026 21.42 19.40 -19.62
N PHE A 1027 21.30 20.39 -18.74
CA PHE A 1027 20.50 21.61 -18.92
C PHE A 1027 18.99 21.38 -19.07
N ALA A 1028 18.48 20.22 -18.63
CA ALA A 1028 17.05 19.90 -18.63
C ALA A 1028 16.19 20.83 -17.75
N GLY A 1029 16.80 21.61 -16.85
CA GLY A 1029 16.11 22.48 -15.90
C GLY A 1029 15.65 21.76 -14.62
N GLY A 1030 15.78 20.44 -14.57
CA GLY A 1030 15.49 19.60 -13.41
C GLY A 1030 16.64 19.41 -12.43
N TYR A 1031 16.42 18.49 -11.49
CA TYR A 1031 17.44 17.98 -10.58
C TYR A 1031 17.88 16.57 -10.98
N LEU A 1032 19.13 16.23 -10.64
CA LEU A 1032 19.71 14.92 -10.92
C LEU A 1032 19.05 13.83 -10.06
N ASN A 1033 18.16 13.04 -10.66
CA ASN A 1033 17.58 11.85 -10.03
C ASN A 1033 18.51 10.63 -10.15
N TYR A 1034 19.67 10.71 -9.49
CA TYR A 1034 20.71 9.68 -9.51
C TYR A 1034 21.44 9.58 -8.17
N TYR A 1035 22.20 8.51 -7.91
CA TYR A 1035 22.86 8.27 -6.62
C TYR A 1035 24.10 9.15 -6.37
N TYR A 1036 23.86 10.43 -6.10
CA TYR A 1036 24.90 11.45 -6.06
C TYR A 1036 25.74 11.54 -4.76
N TYR A 1037 25.36 10.85 -3.67
CA TYR A 1037 26.07 10.97 -2.37
C TYR A 1037 27.54 10.54 -2.44
N GLY A 1038 27.88 9.55 -3.29
CA GLY A 1038 29.27 9.14 -3.51
C GLY A 1038 30.16 10.31 -3.97
N PHE A 1039 29.68 11.09 -4.92
CA PHE A 1039 30.35 12.30 -5.40
C PHE A 1039 30.52 13.36 -4.31
N VAL A 1040 29.61 13.44 -3.33
CA VAL A 1040 29.77 14.31 -2.15
C VAL A 1040 30.91 13.81 -1.25
N TYR A 1041 31.02 12.49 -1.04
CA TYR A 1041 32.09 11.88 -0.23
C TYR A 1041 33.49 12.15 -0.82
N VAL A 1042 33.69 11.91 -2.12
CA VAL A 1042 34.97 12.22 -2.78
C VAL A 1042 35.20 13.73 -2.96
N GLY A 1043 34.12 14.51 -3.10
CA GLY A 1043 34.15 15.95 -3.32
C GLY A 1043 34.58 16.80 -2.12
N VAL A 1044 34.60 16.25 -0.90
CA VAL A 1044 35.05 16.97 0.32
C VAL A 1044 36.44 17.57 0.12
N LEU A 1045 37.41 16.79 -0.36
CA LEU A 1045 38.78 17.27 -0.54
C LEU A 1045 38.89 18.29 -1.67
N THR A 1046 38.12 18.12 -2.75
CA THR A 1046 38.01 19.09 -3.85
C THR A 1046 37.52 20.45 -3.35
N LYS A 1047 36.44 20.47 -2.55
CA LYS A 1047 35.89 21.70 -1.93
C LYS A 1047 36.84 22.31 -0.90
N LEU A 1048 37.48 21.52 -0.06
CA LEU A 1048 38.40 22.01 0.98
C LEU A 1048 39.68 22.61 0.39
N LEU A 1049 40.19 22.07 -0.73
CA LEU A 1049 41.43 22.50 -1.37
C LEU A 1049 41.23 23.47 -2.55
N GLY A 1050 40.02 23.57 -3.12
CA GLY A 1050 39.72 24.46 -4.24
C GLY A 1050 40.26 23.99 -5.59
N ILE A 1051 40.57 22.70 -5.72
CA ILE A 1051 41.16 22.07 -6.93
C ILE A 1051 40.07 21.88 -8.00
N VAL A 1052 40.41 22.01 -9.28
CA VAL A 1052 39.47 21.75 -10.38
C VAL A 1052 38.99 20.28 -10.42
N PRO A 1053 37.70 20.02 -10.72
CA PRO A 1053 37.11 18.67 -10.77
C PRO A 1053 37.93 17.66 -11.58
N ALA A 1054 38.35 18.00 -12.80
CA ALA A 1054 39.07 17.11 -13.71
C ALA A 1054 40.37 16.52 -13.13
N LEU A 1055 41.11 17.28 -12.33
CA LEU A 1055 42.31 16.79 -11.63
C LEU A 1055 41.92 15.99 -10.39
N SER A 1056 41.00 16.53 -9.57
CA SER A 1056 40.58 15.88 -8.32
C SER A 1056 39.87 14.54 -8.53
N TYR A 1057 39.26 14.30 -9.69
CA TYR A 1057 38.69 13.01 -10.11
C TYR A 1057 39.76 11.92 -10.08
N ASN A 1058 40.87 12.12 -10.82
CA ASN A 1058 42.00 11.19 -10.86
C ASN A 1058 42.65 10.98 -9.47
N LEU A 1059 42.74 12.03 -8.65
CA LEU A 1059 43.24 11.92 -7.27
C LEU A 1059 42.29 11.14 -6.36
N SER A 1060 40.97 11.24 -6.58
CA SER A 1060 39.94 10.49 -5.86
C SER A 1060 40.00 9.01 -6.17
N VAL A 1061 40.13 8.64 -7.45
CA VAL A 1061 40.31 7.25 -7.89
C VAL A 1061 41.48 6.57 -7.16
N ALA A 1062 42.65 7.22 -7.12
CA ALA A 1062 43.83 6.70 -6.42
C ALA A 1062 43.67 6.67 -4.88
N LEU A 1063 42.93 7.62 -4.30
CA LEU A 1063 42.63 7.66 -2.86
C LEU A 1063 41.73 6.48 -2.46
N LEU A 1064 40.66 6.23 -3.23
CA LEU A 1064 39.73 5.12 -2.99
C LEU A 1064 40.42 3.76 -3.09
N PHE A 1065 41.35 3.59 -4.04
CA PHE A 1065 42.19 2.40 -4.17
C PHE A 1065 42.99 2.13 -2.89
N SER A 1066 43.72 3.15 -2.41
CA SER A 1066 44.48 3.09 -1.16
C SER A 1066 43.57 2.81 0.05
N PHE A 1067 42.40 3.45 0.12
CA PHE A 1067 41.46 3.31 1.24
C PHE A 1067 40.83 1.91 1.27
N THR A 1068 40.53 1.32 0.12
CA THR A 1068 40.02 -0.05 0.00
C THR A 1068 41.07 -1.06 0.48
N GLY A 1069 42.32 -0.91 0.03
CA GLY A 1069 43.44 -1.74 0.46
C GLY A 1069 43.73 -1.61 1.97
N MET A 1070 43.70 -0.40 2.53
CA MET A 1070 43.80 -0.17 3.99
C MET A 1070 42.66 -0.84 4.77
N GLY A 1071 41.43 -0.79 4.24
CA GLY A 1071 40.27 -1.41 4.86
C GLY A 1071 40.37 -2.93 4.92
N ALA A 1072 40.74 -3.57 3.80
CA ALA A 1072 41.01 -5.00 3.73
C ALA A 1072 42.18 -5.42 4.64
N PHE A 1073 43.26 -4.63 4.65
CA PHE A 1073 44.39 -4.79 5.58
C PHE A 1073 43.92 -4.79 7.04
N ALA A 1074 43.14 -3.78 7.43
CA ALA A 1074 42.66 -3.62 8.81
C ALA A 1074 41.81 -4.81 9.26
N ALA A 1075 40.86 -5.26 8.44
CA ALA A 1075 40.00 -6.39 8.78
C ALA A 1075 40.81 -7.68 9.03
N ALA A 1076 41.70 -8.04 8.11
CA ALA A 1076 42.50 -9.26 8.21
C ALA A 1076 43.60 -9.17 9.28
N TYR A 1077 44.27 -8.02 9.43
CA TYR A 1077 45.28 -7.78 10.47
C TYR A 1077 44.69 -8.01 11.87
N ASN A 1078 43.54 -7.40 12.17
CA ASN A 1078 42.93 -7.48 13.50
C ASN A 1078 42.39 -8.89 13.82
N LEU A 1079 41.82 -9.58 12.83
CA LEU A 1079 41.40 -10.98 12.99
C LEU A 1079 42.60 -11.91 13.24
N ALA A 1080 43.67 -11.77 12.45
CA ALA A 1080 44.88 -12.58 12.60
C ALA A 1080 45.57 -12.31 13.95
N TYR A 1081 45.67 -11.05 14.36
CA TYR A 1081 46.22 -10.66 15.67
C TYR A 1081 45.47 -11.32 16.83
N TRP A 1082 44.14 -11.30 16.81
CA TRP A 1082 43.31 -11.94 17.83
C TRP A 1082 43.44 -13.47 17.81
N GLY A 1083 43.48 -14.08 16.61
CA GLY A 1083 43.62 -15.53 16.44
C GLY A 1083 44.96 -16.08 16.93
N VAL A 1084 46.07 -15.38 16.70
CA VAL A 1084 47.39 -15.79 17.21
C VAL A 1084 47.46 -15.66 18.73
N GLY A 1085 46.96 -14.54 19.30
CA GLY A 1085 46.95 -14.33 20.75
C GLY A 1085 46.12 -15.34 21.57
N ASN A 1086 45.20 -16.08 20.93
CA ASN A 1086 44.46 -17.18 21.55
C ASN A 1086 45.13 -18.56 21.37
N ARG A 1087 45.93 -18.77 20.31
CA ARG A 1087 46.63 -20.04 20.08
C ARG A 1087 47.76 -20.26 21.09
N ASP A 1088 48.51 -19.20 21.41
CA ASP A 1088 49.64 -19.24 22.35
C ASP A 1088 49.21 -19.34 23.84
N GLN A 1089 47.92 -19.47 24.13
CA GLN A 1089 47.43 -19.83 25.48
C GLN A 1089 47.23 -21.34 25.67
N GLY A 1090 47.22 -22.13 24.59
CA GLY A 1090 47.00 -23.58 24.62
C GLY A 1090 48.27 -24.43 24.54
N SER A 1091 49.35 -23.89 23.99
CA SER A 1091 50.68 -24.51 23.94
C SER A 1091 51.64 -23.76 24.85
N GLY A 1092 52.49 -24.46 25.61
CA GLY A 1092 53.45 -23.87 26.56
C GLY A 1092 54.64 -23.13 25.91
N ILE A 1093 54.45 -22.55 24.73
CA ILE A 1093 55.46 -21.82 23.97
C ILE A 1093 55.23 -20.32 24.20
N ARG A 1094 56.31 -19.60 24.52
CA ARG A 1094 56.35 -18.17 24.89
C ARG A 1094 55.16 -17.33 24.39
N THR A 1095 54.31 -16.94 25.35
CA THR A 1095 53.33 -15.87 25.17
C THR A 1095 53.99 -14.62 24.56
N PRO A 1096 53.44 -14.02 23.50
CA PRO A 1096 53.94 -12.74 22.99
C PRO A 1096 53.93 -11.70 24.11
N ASN A 1097 55.09 -11.09 24.41
CA ASN A 1097 55.17 -10.08 25.46
C ASN A 1097 54.30 -8.86 25.04
N PRO A 1098 53.24 -8.49 25.78
CA PRO A 1098 52.37 -7.37 25.44
C PRO A 1098 53.07 -5.99 25.51
N GLN A 1099 54.37 -5.96 25.83
CA GLN A 1099 55.23 -4.79 25.79
C GLN A 1099 56.21 -4.78 24.58
N SER A 1100 56.10 -5.73 23.64
CA SER A 1100 56.88 -5.73 22.40
C SER A 1100 56.49 -4.55 21.49
N PRO A 1101 57.41 -3.62 21.14
CA PRO A 1101 57.13 -2.52 20.22
C PRO A 1101 57.16 -2.95 18.73
N ILE A 1102 57.35 -4.24 18.46
CA ILE A 1102 57.37 -4.80 17.10
C ILE A 1102 56.01 -5.49 16.85
N PRO A 1103 55.29 -5.16 15.75
CA PRO A 1103 54.01 -5.78 15.45
C PRO A 1103 54.19 -7.26 15.08
N ASN A 1104 53.19 -8.09 15.34
CA ASN A 1104 53.27 -9.51 15.00
C ASN A 1104 53.43 -9.70 13.47
N PRO A 1105 54.52 -10.33 12.98
CA PRO A 1105 54.77 -10.47 11.55
C PRO A 1105 53.69 -11.30 10.86
N GLN A 1106 53.08 -12.28 11.53
CA GLN A 1106 52.00 -13.09 10.96
C GLN A 1106 50.74 -12.24 10.69
N SER A 1107 50.43 -11.30 11.60
CA SER A 1107 49.30 -10.38 11.43
C SER A 1107 49.54 -9.36 10.32
N LEU A 1108 50.78 -8.82 10.22
CA LEU A 1108 51.18 -7.94 9.12
C LEU A 1108 51.12 -8.65 7.76
N ILE A 1109 51.61 -9.89 7.68
CA ILE A 1109 51.55 -10.72 6.47
C ILE A 1109 50.08 -10.98 6.10
N ALA A 1110 49.23 -11.39 7.04
CA ALA A 1110 47.82 -11.64 6.78
C ALA A 1110 47.08 -10.38 6.27
N GLY A 1111 47.31 -9.22 6.89
CA GLY A 1111 46.78 -7.94 6.42
C GLY A 1111 47.28 -7.58 5.02
N THR A 1112 48.57 -7.75 4.76
CA THR A 1112 49.18 -7.39 3.46
C THR A 1112 48.72 -8.33 2.34
N ILE A 1113 48.56 -9.63 2.62
CA ILE A 1113 47.96 -10.60 1.70
C ILE A 1113 46.51 -10.20 1.41
N ALA A 1114 45.71 -9.86 2.43
CA ALA A 1114 44.32 -9.46 2.23
C ALA A 1114 44.19 -8.19 1.38
N ALA A 1115 45.03 -7.17 1.61
CA ALA A 1115 45.08 -5.97 0.76
C ALA A 1115 45.47 -6.32 -0.69
N THR A 1116 46.53 -7.11 -0.87
CA THR A 1116 47.00 -7.55 -2.20
C THR A 1116 45.94 -8.38 -2.93
N LEU A 1117 45.25 -9.31 -2.26
CA LEU A 1117 44.16 -10.08 -2.86
C LEU A 1117 42.97 -9.19 -3.22
N ALA A 1118 42.62 -8.23 -2.36
CA ALA A 1118 41.47 -7.34 -2.57
C ALA A 1118 41.68 -6.35 -3.73
N VAL A 1119 42.88 -5.73 -3.84
CA VAL A 1119 43.09 -4.62 -4.79
C VAL A 1119 44.20 -4.84 -5.84
N LEU A 1120 44.92 -5.96 -5.86
CA LEU A 1120 45.94 -6.26 -6.89
C LEU A 1120 45.73 -7.59 -7.61
N LEU A 1121 45.46 -8.67 -6.87
CA LEU A 1121 45.32 -10.03 -7.40
C LEU A 1121 43.87 -10.50 -7.57
N GLY A 1122 42.89 -9.61 -7.37
CA GLY A 1122 41.47 -9.95 -7.36
C GLY A 1122 40.88 -10.36 -8.72
N ASN A 1123 41.61 -10.21 -9.84
CA ASN A 1123 41.07 -10.46 -11.18
C ASN A 1123 41.21 -11.93 -11.62
N LEU A 1124 40.33 -12.80 -11.10
CA LEU A 1124 40.22 -14.20 -11.55
C LEU A 1124 39.43 -14.36 -12.86
N ALA A 1125 38.76 -13.31 -13.37
CA ALA A 1125 37.99 -13.38 -14.63
C ALA A 1125 38.84 -13.82 -15.82
N GLN A 1126 40.13 -13.49 -15.84
CA GLN A 1126 41.03 -13.84 -16.95
C GLN A 1126 41.23 -15.36 -17.09
N LEU A 1127 41.12 -16.12 -16.00
CA LEU A 1127 41.09 -17.58 -16.08
C LEU A 1127 39.82 -18.06 -16.78
N GLY A 1128 38.68 -17.37 -16.56
CA GLY A 1128 37.43 -17.58 -17.28
C GLY A 1128 37.56 -17.29 -18.78
N VAL A 1129 38.16 -16.16 -19.16
CA VAL A 1129 38.45 -15.80 -20.57
C VAL A 1129 39.30 -16.88 -21.25
N MET A 1130 40.36 -17.34 -20.59
CA MET A 1130 41.21 -18.41 -21.11
C MET A 1130 40.45 -19.74 -21.25
N LEU A 1131 39.62 -20.12 -20.27
CA LEU A 1131 38.82 -21.35 -20.31
C LEU A 1131 37.70 -21.30 -21.36
N ASP A 1132 37.04 -20.15 -21.55
CA ASP A 1132 36.02 -19.96 -22.61
C ASP A 1132 36.68 -20.00 -24.00
N ALA A 1133 37.84 -19.37 -24.18
CA ALA A 1133 38.61 -19.50 -25.42
C ALA A 1133 38.98 -20.96 -25.73
N TRP A 1134 39.43 -21.70 -24.71
CA TRP A 1134 39.70 -23.13 -24.81
C TRP A 1134 38.42 -23.92 -25.16
N TYR A 1135 37.29 -23.60 -24.55
CA TYR A 1135 36.00 -24.24 -24.86
C TYR A 1135 35.53 -23.95 -26.29
N ARG A 1136 35.56 -22.70 -26.73
CA ARG A 1136 35.12 -22.28 -28.09
C ARG A 1136 35.99 -22.86 -29.20
N THR A 1137 37.30 -22.98 -28.98
CA THR A 1137 38.24 -23.61 -29.93
C THR A 1137 38.13 -25.15 -29.94
N GLY A 1138 37.47 -25.75 -28.95
CA GLY A 1138 37.22 -27.19 -28.85
C GLY A 1138 36.09 -27.68 -29.76
N THR A 1139 36.16 -28.95 -30.15
CA THR A 1139 35.21 -29.59 -31.09
C THR A 1139 33.82 -29.76 -30.48
N GLU A 1140 32.78 -29.34 -31.19
CA GLU A 1140 31.40 -29.33 -30.67
C GLU A 1140 30.77 -30.73 -30.56
N VAL A 1141 31.23 -31.70 -31.35
CA VAL A 1141 30.63 -33.04 -31.49
C VAL A 1141 31.09 -34.04 -30.41
N LEU A 1142 31.80 -33.57 -29.37
CA LEU A 1142 32.36 -34.42 -28.30
C LEU A 1142 31.32 -34.74 -27.21
N HIS A 1143 30.35 -35.59 -27.55
CA HIS A 1143 29.37 -36.11 -26.60
C HIS A 1143 29.91 -37.34 -25.84
N THR A 1144 30.19 -37.18 -24.55
CA THR A 1144 30.61 -38.25 -23.64
C THR A 1144 29.42 -38.96 -22.98
N GLY A 1145 28.23 -38.37 -23.05
CA GLY A 1145 26.99 -38.94 -22.49
C GLY A 1145 26.87 -38.83 -20.97
N ILE A 1146 27.81 -38.14 -20.30
CA ILE A 1146 27.81 -37.92 -18.85
C ILE A 1146 27.72 -36.42 -18.59
N GLY A 1147 26.67 -36.00 -17.86
CA GLY A 1147 26.38 -34.60 -17.58
C GLY A 1147 27.59 -33.85 -16.99
N GLY A 1148 28.03 -32.80 -17.68
CA GLY A 1148 29.17 -31.95 -17.30
C GLY A 1148 30.54 -32.39 -17.83
N LEU A 1149 30.71 -33.64 -18.27
CA LEU A 1149 32.00 -34.13 -18.80
C LEU A 1149 32.26 -33.67 -20.24
N ASP A 1150 31.23 -33.56 -21.08
CA ASP A 1150 31.31 -33.03 -22.45
C ASP A 1150 32.02 -31.67 -22.49
N ALA A 1151 31.63 -30.76 -21.59
CA ALA A 1151 32.19 -29.41 -21.55
C ALA A 1151 33.65 -29.39 -21.10
N PHE A 1152 34.01 -30.24 -20.14
CA PHE A 1152 35.40 -30.39 -19.68
C PHE A 1152 36.30 -30.95 -20.79
N VAL A 1153 35.84 -31.98 -21.51
CA VAL A 1153 36.57 -32.59 -22.62
C VAL A 1153 36.71 -31.63 -23.80
N ARG A 1154 35.65 -30.89 -24.17
CA ARG A 1154 35.71 -29.83 -25.19
C ARG A 1154 36.73 -28.74 -24.83
N THR A 1155 36.74 -28.30 -23.56
CA THR A 1155 37.72 -27.31 -23.07
C THR A 1155 39.15 -27.83 -23.18
N LEU A 1156 39.41 -29.10 -22.84
CA LEU A 1156 40.75 -29.69 -22.99
C LEU A 1156 41.19 -29.83 -24.45
N ASP A 1157 40.30 -30.25 -25.37
CA ASP A 1157 40.60 -30.33 -26.81
C ASP A 1157 41.02 -28.97 -27.38
N GLY A 1158 40.23 -27.91 -27.13
CA GLY A 1158 40.60 -26.57 -27.62
C GLY A 1158 41.83 -25.98 -26.93
N GLY A 1159 42.08 -26.30 -25.65
CA GLY A 1159 43.34 -25.99 -24.98
C GLY A 1159 44.56 -26.61 -25.66
N ILE A 1160 44.47 -27.91 -26.02
CA ILE A 1160 45.52 -28.62 -26.78
C ILE A 1160 45.71 -28.01 -28.17
N ARG A 1161 44.63 -27.55 -28.83
CA ARG A 1161 44.70 -26.86 -30.14
C ARG A 1161 45.39 -25.51 -30.07
N ILE A 1162 45.07 -24.70 -29.06
CA ILE A 1162 45.73 -23.41 -28.84
C ILE A 1162 47.22 -23.63 -28.54
N LEU A 1163 47.55 -24.59 -27.67
CA LEU A 1163 48.94 -24.94 -27.35
C LEU A 1163 49.71 -25.57 -28.51
N SER A 1164 49.04 -26.19 -29.49
CA SER A 1164 49.66 -26.69 -30.73
C SER A 1164 49.72 -25.66 -31.86
N GLY A 1165 49.34 -24.40 -31.58
CA GLY A 1165 49.59 -23.26 -32.47
C GLY A 1165 48.34 -22.69 -33.16
N GLN A 1166 47.13 -23.15 -32.84
CA GLN A 1166 45.92 -22.45 -33.29
C GLN A 1166 45.74 -21.13 -32.53
N PRO A 1167 45.24 -20.06 -33.18
CA PRO A 1167 44.93 -18.81 -32.49
C PRO A 1167 43.80 -19.03 -31.47
N ALA A 1168 43.99 -18.51 -30.26
CA ALA A 1168 42.93 -18.51 -29.25
C ALA A 1168 41.76 -17.62 -29.70
N ALA A 1169 40.54 -18.11 -29.52
CA ALA A 1169 39.30 -17.40 -29.87
C ALA A 1169 38.96 -16.31 -28.82
N ILE A 1170 39.87 -15.34 -28.64
CA ILE A 1170 39.74 -14.22 -27.71
C ILE A 1170 39.73 -12.92 -28.50
N TYR A 1171 38.65 -12.14 -28.41
CA TYR A 1171 38.61 -10.81 -28.99
C TYR A 1171 39.46 -9.86 -28.15
N ALA A 1172 40.08 -8.85 -28.78
CA ALA A 1172 41.03 -7.97 -28.10
C ALA A 1172 40.42 -7.25 -26.87
N GLY A 1173 39.11 -6.97 -26.91
CA GLY A 1173 38.37 -6.37 -25.80
C GLY A 1173 38.01 -7.33 -24.65
N ASP A 1174 38.03 -8.66 -24.84
CA ASP A 1174 37.57 -9.63 -23.84
C ASP A 1174 38.51 -9.71 -22.64
N TRP A 1175 39.83 -9.58 -22.90
CA TRP A 1175 40.87 -9.45 -21.86
C TRP A 1175 40.64 -8.29 -20.88
N PHE A 1176 39.80 -7.32 -21.24
CA PHE A 1176 39.43 -6.21 -20.39
C PHE A 1176 38.00 -6.38 -19.87
N TRP A 1177 37.03 -6.50 -20.79
CA TRP A 1177 35.61 -6.33 -20.50
C TRP A 1177 34.95 -7.49 -19.75
N THR A 1178 35.44 -8.72 -19.89
CA THR A 1178 34.84 -9.89 -19.21
C THR A 1178 34.91 -9.78 -17.67
N ALA A 1179 35.85 -8.99 -17.14
CA ALA A 1179 35.94 -8.73 -15.70
C ALA A 1179 34.80 -7.85 -15.12
N THR A 1180 33.89 -7.34 -15.96
CA THR A 1180 32.69 -6.59 -15.56
C THR A 1180 31.49 -7.47 -15.20
N ARG A 1181 31.50 -8.76 -15.58
CA ARG A 1181 30.35 -9.68 -15.46
C ARG A 1181 30.73 -10.94 -14.67
N ILE A 1182 30.81 -10.82 -13.34
CA ILE A 1182 31.19 -11.95 -12.46
C ILE A 1182 30.08 -12.99 -12.28
N MET A 1183 28.81 -12.60 -12.44
CA MET A 1183 27.66 -13.49 -12.22
C MET A 1183 27.11 -13.97 -13.57
N ASN A 1184 26.83 -15.27 -13.68
CA ASN A 1184 26.26 -15.88 -14.88
C ASN A 1184 24.85 -15.32 -15.16
N PHE A 1185 24.51 -15.22 -16.45
CA PHE A 1185 23.22 -14.75 -16.97
C PHE A 1185 22.82 -15.58 -18.20
N SER A 1186 21.54 -15.54 -18.58
CA SER A 1186 21.02 -16.32 -19.69
C SER A 1186 21.42 -15.72 -21.05
N PRO A 1187 21.60 -16.53 -22.12
CA PRO A 1187 21.85 -16.01 -23.46
C PRO A 1187 20.74 -15.03 -23.90
N GLY A 1188 21.11 -13.78 -24.17
CA GLY A 1188 20.17 -12.70 -24.53
C GLY A 1188 19.89 -11.69 -23.42
N GLU A 1189 20.26 -11.98 -22.16
CA GLU A 1189 20.23 -11.00 -21.08
C GLU A 1189 21.50 -10.12 -21.09
N ALA A 1190 21.40 -8.86 -20.64
CA ALA A 1190 22.53 -7.92 -20.64
C ALA A 1190 23.63 -8.21 -19.59
N GLY A 1191 23.35 -9.14 -18.67
CA GLY A 1191 24.22 -9.54 -17.56
C GLY A 1191 24.40 -8.45 -16.48
N PRO A 1192 24.43 -8.82 -15.18
CA PRO A 1192 24.61 -7.85 -14.11
C PRO A 1192 26.03 -7.29 -14.07
N ILE A 1193 26.16 -5.96 -13.93
CA ILE A 1193 27.45 -5.25 -13.82
C ILE A 1193 28.01 -5.44 -12.39
N THR A 1194 28.60 -6.61 -12.14
CA THR A 1194 29.32 -6.91 -10.90
C THR A 1194 30.79 -7.08 -11.25
N GLU A 1195 31.58 -6.05 -10.95
CA GLU A 1195 32.98 -5.95 -11.35
C GLU A 1195 33.95 -6.45 -10.28
N PHE A 1196 35.15 -6.87 -10.70
CA PHE A 1196 36.25 -7.11 -9.77
C PHE A 1196 36.85 -5.76 -9.32
N PRO A 1197 37.21 -5.56 -8.04
CA PRO A 1197 37.68 -4.26 -7.56
C PRO A 1197 38.82 -3.66 -8.39
N PHE A 1198 39.82 -4.47 -8.78
CA PHE A 1198 40.92 -3.97 -9.61
C PHE A 1198 40.47 -3.53 -11.02
N PHE A 1199 39.46 -4.17 -11.60
CA PHE A 1199 38.85 -3.71 -12.86
C PHE A 1199 38.23 -2.34 -12.66
N THR A 1200 37.37 -2.16 -11.64
CA THR A 1200 36.69 -0.89 -11.35
C THR A 1200 37.69 0.26 -11.22
N PHE A 1201 38.77 0.08 -10.46
CA PHE A 1201 39.82 1.10 -10.34
C PHE A 1201 40.55 1.35 -11.68
N LEU A 1202 40.81 0.30 -12.47
CA LEU A 1202 41.54 0.39 -13.74
C LEU A 1202 40.73 1.07 -14.85
N TYR A 1203 39.45 0.75 -14.98
CA TYR A 1203 38.50 1.45 -15.85
C TYR A 1203 38.34 2.90 -15.38
N GLY A 1204 38.14 3.10 -14.07
CA GLY A 1204 38.13 4.42 -13.44
C GLY A 1204 36.79 5.15 -13.55
N ASP A 1205 35.74 4.40 -13.78
CA ASP A 1205 34.35 4.72 -13.46
C ASP A 1205 34.24 5.07 -11.95
N LEU A 1206 33.90 6.32 -11.65
CA LEU A 1206 33.86 6.87 -10.29
C LEU A 1206 32.47 6.69 -9.67
N HIS A 1207 31.83 5.56 -9.97
CA HIS A 1207 30.48 5.20 -9.56
C HIS A 1207 30.31 4.88 -8.08
N ALA A 1208 29.04 4.69 -7.70
CA ALA A 1208 28.64 4.28 -6.35
C ALA A 1208 29.28 2.98 -5.88
N HIS A 1209 29.45 1.94 -6.71
CA HIS A 1209 30.08 0.67 -6.29
C HIS A 1209 31.54 0.89 -5.88
N MET A 1210 32.32 1.58 -6.71
CA MET A 1210 33.71 1.96 -6.44
C MET A 1210 33.84 2.75 -5.12
N ILE A 1211 33.03 3.80 -4.96
CA ILE A 1211 33.08 4.67 -3.78
C ILE A 1211 32.60 3.94 -2.52
N SER A 1212 31.71 2.94 -2.68
CA SER A 1212 31.24 2.10 -1.58
C SER A 1212 32.25 1.08 -1.07
N LEU A 1213 33.27 0.68 -1.85
CA LEU A 1213 34.28 -0.31 -1.44
C LEU A 1213 34.97 0.06 -0.10
N PRO A 1214 35.57 1.25 0.09
CA PRO A 1214 36.18 1.61 1.37
C PRO A 1214 35.15 1.77 2.50
N LEU A 1215 33.93 2.21 2.21
CA LEU A 1215 32.84 2.32 3.20
C LEU A 1215 32.36 0.94 3.67
N THR A 1216 32.31 -0.03 2.76
CA THR A 1216 32.02 -1.44 3.05
C THR A 1216 33.11 -2.03 3.94
N MET A 1217 34.39 -1.72 3.67
CA MET A 1217 35.48 -2.15 4.55
C MET A 1217 35.46 -1.46 5.93
N LEU A 1218 35.02 -0.20 6.01
CA LEU A 1218 34.79 0.50 7.28
C LEU A 1218 33.68 -0.19 8.10
N ALA A 1219 32.57 -0.54 7.45
CA ALA A 1219 31.46 -1.27 8.07
C ALA A 1219 31.87 -2.69 8.51
N LEU A 1220 32.64 -3.41 7.68
CA LEU A 1220 33.20 -4.71 8.03
C LEU A 1220 34.15 -4.62 9.23
N GLY A 1221 35.05 -3.63 9.26
CA GLY A 1221 35.91 -3.34 10.40
C GLY A 1221 35.12 -3.04 11.69
N TRP A 1222 33.95 -2.39 11.56
CA TRP A 1222 33.06 -2.13 12.69
C TRP A 1222 32.37 -3.41 13.18
N ALA A 1223 31.88 -4.25 12.26
CA ALA A 1223 31.32 -5.56 12.59
C ALA A 1223 32.36 -6.46 13.30
N VAL A 1224 33.59 -6.51 12.78
CA VAL A 1224 34.72 -7.21 13.43
C VAL A 1224 35.00 -6.64 14.82
N SER A 1225 35.02 -5.31 14.99
CA SER A 1225 35.18 -4.65 16.31
C SER A 1225 34.12 -5.12 17.31
N LEU A 1226 32.85 -5.19 16.89
CA LEU A 1226 31.74 -5.64 17.73
C LEU A 1226 31.85 -7.12 18.10
N VAL A 1227 32.21 -7.99 17.14
CA VAL A 1227 32.41 -9.43 17.36
C VAL A 1227 33.58 -9.69 18.32
N LEU A 1228 34.75 -9.09 18.07
CA LEU A 1228 35.91 -9.23 18.95
C LEU A 1228 35.65 -8.67 20.36
N GLN A 1229 34.92 -7.55 20.48
CA GLN A 1229 34.48 -7.01 21.76
C GLN A 1229 33.49 -7.92 22.51
N ALA A 1230 32.64 -8.67 21.80
CA ALA A 1230 31.73 -9.64 22.40
C ALA A 1230 32.46 -10.94 22.83
N ALA A 1231 33.48 -11.35 22.07
CA ALA A 1231 34.29 -12.55 22.31
C ALA A 1231 35.36 -12.38 23.39
N ALA A 1232 35.75 -11.14 23.72
CA ALA A 1232 36.77 -10.86 24.73
C ALA A 1232 36.44 -11.48 26.12
N PRO A 1233 37.42 -12.08 26.84
CA PRO A 1233 37.19 -12.71 28.14
C PRO A 1233 36.49 -11.80 29.15
N LYS A 1234 35.35 -12.26 29.68
CA LYS A 1234 34.51 -11.47 30.60
C LYS A 1234 35.12 -11.45 32.00
N ASN A 1235 35.96 -10.46 32.27
CA ASN A 1235 36.57 -10.25 33.57
C ASN A 1235 35.48 -10.06 34.67
N PRO A 1236 35.42 -10.89 35.75
CA PRO A 1236 34.27 -10.94 36.66
C PRO A 1236 33.90 -9.60 37.31
N VAL A 1237 34.90 -8.78 37.60
CA VAL A 1237 34.75 -7.43 38.19
C VAL A 1237 33.87 -6.51 37.31
N SER A 1238 33.80 -6.76 35.99
CA SER A 1238 33.03 -5.93 35.05
C SER A 1238 31.51 -6.15 35.08
N GLN A 1239 31.01 -7.26 35.65
CA GLN A 1239 29.55 -7.49 35.72
C GLN A 1239 28.84 -6.46 36.61
N ARG A 1240 29.45 -6.09 37.75
CA ARG A 1240 28.83 -5.15 38.71
C ARG A 1240 28.64 -3.75 38.12
N ASN A 1241 29.53 -3.33 37.21
CA ASN A 1241 29.45 -2.02 36.55
C ASN A 1241 28.65 -2.04 35.23
N ARG A 1242 28.51 -3.20 34.56
CA ARG A 1242 27.76 -3.30 33.29
C ARG A 1242 26.24 -3.20 33.44
N VAL A 1243 25.69 -3.50 34.62
CA VAL A 1243 24.25 -3.32 34.90
C VAL A 1243 23.91 -1.83 35.04
N PHE A 1244 24.76 -1.04 35.71
CA PHE A 1244 24.56 0.42 35.85
C PHE A 1244 24.88 1.20 34.56
N ALA A 1245 25.88 0.79 33.79
CA ALA A 1245 26.27 1.51 32.57
C ALA A 1245 25.25 1.45 31.42
N ARG A 1246 24.38 0.42 31.37
CA ARG A 1246 23.29 0.33 30.38
C ARG A 1246 22.09 1.22 30.71
N ALA A 1247 21.88 1.57 31.98
CA ALA A 1247 20.88 2.56 32.36
C ALA A 1247 21.36 3.98 32.01
N ALA A 1248 22.61 4.31 32.39
CA ALA A 1248 23.16 5.65 32.24
C ALA A 1248 23.11 6.21 30.80
N TRP A 1249 23.44 5.39 29.78
CA TRP A 1249 23.45 5.87 28.39
C TRP A 1249 22.04 6.22 27.85
N TRP A 1250 21.01 5.52 28.32
CA TRP A 1250 19.61 5.82 27.96
C TRP A 1250 19.06 7.01 28.74
N GLU A 1251 19.43 7.14 30.02
CA GLU A 1251 19.00 8.29 30.85
C GLU A 1251 19.59 9.62 30.37
N THR A 1252 20.85 9.68 29.92
CA THR A 1252 21.39 10.92 29.33
C THR A 1252 20.76 11.30 27.99
N ALA A 1253 20.28 10.34 27.20
CA ALA A 1253 19.60 10.63 25.94
C ALA A 1253 18.17 11.20 26.15
N VAL A 1254 17.50 10.78 27.23
CA VAL A 1254 16.15 11.23 27.63
C VAL A 1254 16.19 12.48 28.53
N GLN A 1255 17.38 13.05 28.78
CA GLN A 1255 17.56 14.37 29.41
C GLN A 1255 18.03 15.44 28.41
N TRP A 1256 18.27 15.06 27.15
CA TRP A 1256 18.62 15.97 26.04
C TRP A 1256 17.52 16.06 24.96
N LEU A 1257 16.48 15.24 25.08
CA LEU A 1257 15.18 15.34 24.41
C LEU A 1257 14.13 15.73 25.46
#